data_AF-A0A0D1BVU5-F1
#
_entry.id   AF-A0A0D1BVU5-F1
#
_cell.length_a   1.000
_cell.length_b   1.000
_cell.length_c   1.000
_cell.angle_alpha   90.00
_cell.angle_beta   90.00
_cell.angle_gamma   90.00
#
_symmetry.space_group_name_H-M   'P 1'
#
loop_
_entity.id
_entity.type
_entity.pdbx_description
1 polymer ?
#
loop_
_entity_poly.entity_id
_entity_poly.type
_entity_poly.pdbx_seq_one_letter_code
_entity_poly.pdbx_strand_id
1 'polypeptide(L)'
;MKQVLVKQGQAITDNIPAPVVSDNGVLVKVMYSCISAGTEMMGINESGKSLVKKAMEQPEKVKKAFNMFKSGGLNAVLGKVKDMGSGKPTGYSAAGVIIGIGKNIKDLKIGDRVACAGAGIANHAEYIDVPRNLVMRIPEGVSFDFACTVTLGGIALQGVRRADVRLGEIVAVIGMGILGQLQIQMLKASGCRVIGVDIDDRRLNIAKENGCDYILNSKNTDVIKEIEKITKGYGVDVVLITAATSSNEILSQAFDMCRRKGKVVLVGVVGNEYNREDMYKKELDFIISTSYGPGRYDPMYEEEGIDYPYAYVRWTENRNMEEYLRLVSNNKINLDTLIEKVYEIDKADKAYEELKNGENKPLMILLKYSEEMPDKIERTVHVNKEIEKKDGKINVAIVGAGGFAKGMHLPNLQKLKDTYNIYSVMSRTGTNAKAIAAQYEASYATTDYNDIINDPNVDMIMICTRHNLHAEMAIEAMKKGKAVFVEKPMALNEYELEKVLKTIEETKVPYTVGFNRRFSKYAVEVKKHIKDRLNPIIVNYQMNAGYIPLDFWVHTKEGGGRIIGEGCHIFDLFNYFTDSEVATVSVDSISAKTDNISHRDNVVVTLKYKDGSICTLTYTSLGNNSYSKEFCQVYCDGKIIIIDDYKKINGYGVKVDNIQSSSSDKGQYEEILEFSKAIKSGENYSIPVWQLEQASKVSYLVEMELNK
;
A
#
# COMPACT_ATOMS: atom_id res chain seq x y z
N MET A 1 -9.79 -18.00 5.90
CA MET A 1 -8.39 -18.43 6.12
C MET A 1 -7.82 -17.82 7.39
N LYS A 2 -6.90 -18.51 8.05
CA LYS A 2 -6.15 -18.03 9.21
C LYS A 2 -4.99 -17.15 8.77
N GLN A 3 -4.80 -16.03 9.47
CA GLN A 3 -3.66 -15.13 9.31
C GLN A 3 -3.24 -14.56 10.66
N VAL A 4 -1.93 -14.44 10.87
CA VAL A 4 -1.37 -13.82 12.06
C VAL A 4 -1.34 -12.29 11.89
N LEU A 5 -1.87 -11.59 12.89
CA LEU A 5 -1.95 -10.13 12.97
C LEU A 5 -1.27 -9.64 14.24
N VAL A 6 -0.51 -8.55 14.13
CA VAL A 6 0.06 -7.84 15.28
C VAL A 6 -0.89 -6.72 15.69
N LYS A 7 -1.40 -6.79 16.93
CA LYS A 7 -2.31 -5.80 17.51
C LYS A 7 -1.99 -5.62 19.00
N GLN A 8 -1.87 -4.37 19.43
CA GLN A 8 -1.69 -3.99 20.85
C GLN A 8 -0.55 -4.73 21.58
N GLY A 9 0.58 -4.96 20.90
CA GLY A 9 1.74 -5.60 21.52
C GLY A 9 1.67 -7.12 21.58
N GLN A 10 0.72 -7.74 20.87
CA GLN A 10 0.51 -9.18 20.78
C GLN A 10 0.35 -9.61 19.33
N ALA A 11 0.73 -10.85 19.04
CA ALA A 11 0.40 -11.54 17.80
C ALA A 11 -0.82 -12.43 18.05
N ILE A 12 -1.84 -12.29 17.20
CA ILE A 12 -3.08 -13.07 17.27
C ILE A 12 -3.36 -13.71 15.93
N THR A 13 -3.91 -14.92 15.94
CA THR A 13 -4.39 -15.58 14.72
C THR A 13 -5.86 -15.21 14.52
N ASP A 14 -6.20 -14.68 13.35
CA ASP A 14 -7.56 -14.29 13.00
C ASP A 14 -8.03 -14.95 11.69
N ASN A 15 -9.35 -15.15 11.58
CA ASN A 15 -9.99 -15.70 10.39
C ASN A 15 -10.42 -14.58 9.44
N ILE A 16 -9.81 -14.49 8.27
CA ILE A 16 -10.08 -13.46 7.26
C ILE A 16 -10.45 -14.07 5.89
N PRO A 17 -11.07 -13.29 4.99
CA PRO A 17 -11.19 -13.63 3.57
C PRO A 17 -9.84 -13.98 2.93
N ALA A 18 -9.78 -15.09 2.17
CA ALA A 18 -8.58 -15.45 1.43
C ALA A 18 -8.37 -14.57 0.19
N PRO A 19 -7.15 -14.24 -0.22
CA PRO A 19 -6.93 -13.37 -1.38
C PRO A 19 -7.38 -14.01 -2.71
N VAL A 20 -7.62 -13.15 -3.70
CA VAL A 20 -7.75 -13.53 -5.11
C VAL A 20 -6.37 -13.41 -5.77
N VAL A 21 -6.06 -14.31 -6.69
CA VAL A 21 -4.79 -14.25 -7.44
C VAL A 21 -4.74 -12.97 -8.27
N SER A 22 -3.63 -12.24 -8.20
CA SER A 22 -3.40 -11.06 -9.04
C SER A 22 -2.89 -11.46 -10.43
N ASP A 23 -3.04 -10.56 -11.40
CA ASP A 23 -2.62 -10.82 -12.79
C ASP A 23 -1.12 -11.15 -12.93
N ASN A 24 -0.27 -10.50 -12.13
CA ASN A 24 1.19 -10.63 -12.13
C ASN A 24 1.71 -11.54 -11.00
N GLY A 25 0.81 -12.26 -10.32
CA GLY A 25 1.14 -13.04 -9.14
C GLY A 25 0.68 -14.49 -9.21
N VAL A 26 1.00 -15.22 -8.15
CA VAL A 26 0.56 -16.59 -7.92
C VAL A 26 -0.06 -16.69 -6.53
N LEU A 27 -1.14 -17.47 -6.44
CA LEU A 27 -1.77 -17.79 -5.17
C LEU A 27 -1.15 -19.07 -4.63
N VAL A 28 -0.59 -18.99 -3.42
CA VAL A 28 0.17 -20.08 -2.79
C VAL A 28 -0.54 -20.54 -1.53
N LYS A 29 -0.79 -21.86 -1.43
CA LYS A 29 -1.13 -22.54 -0.18
C LYS A 29 0.15 -22.68 0.63
N VAL A 30 0.24 -21.97 1.75
CA VAL A 30 1.42 -22.01 2.62
C VAL A 30 1.45 -23.33 3.39
N MET A 31 2.65 -23.92 3.46
CA MET A 31 2.96 -25.13 4.24
C MET A 31 3.79 -24.78 5.47
N TYR A 32 4.76 -23.87 5.31
CA TYR A 32 5.60 -23.34 6.38
C TYR A 32 5.88 -21.85 6.18
N SER A 33 6.04 -21.13 7.27
CA SER A 33 6.58 -19.77 7.26
C SER A 33 7.54 -19.55 8.41
N CYS A 34 8.50 -18.64 8.24
CA CYS A 34 9.57 -18.43 9.19
C CYS A 34 9.39 -17.11 9.95
N ILE A 35 9.30 -17.18 11.28
CA ILE A 35 9.23 -15.98 12.13
C ILE A 35 10.63 -15.41 12.29
N SER A 36 10.77 -14.13 11.96
CA SER A 36 11.99 -13.38 12.18
C SER A 36 11.98 -12.68 13.53
N ALA A 37 12.65 -13.29 14.51
CA ALA A 37 12.75 -12.77 15.87
C ALA A 37 13.20 -11.30 15.98
N GLY A 38 14.07 -10.81 15.09
CA GLY A 38 14.49 -9.40 15.10
C GLY A 38 13.38 -8.46 14.61
N THR A 39 13.12 -8.48 13.30
CA THR A 39 12.22 -7.56 12.61
C THR A 39 10.79 -7.58 13.15
N GLU A 40 10.24 -8.76 13.41
CA GLU A 40 8.83 -8.88 13.78
C GLU A 40 8.58 -8.54 15.25
N MET A 41 9.54 -8.85 16.14
CA MET A 41 9.45 -8.41 17.54
C MET A 41 9.58 -6.89 17.67
N MET A 42 10.35 -6.23 16.82
CA MET A 42 10.33 -4.76 16.73
C MET A 42 8.93 -4.26 16.38
N GLY A 43 8.26 -4.87 15.40
CA GLY A 43 6.87 -4.55 15.05
C GLY A 43 5.88 -4.75 16.20
N ILE A 44 6.02 -5.85 16.96
CA ILE A 44 5.21 -6.12 18.16
C ILE A 44 5.46 -5.05 19.23
N ASN A 45 6.72 -4.78 19.57
CA ASN A 45 7.09 -3.79 20.57
C ASN A 45 6.59 -2.39 20.18
N GLU A 46 6.73 -2.01 18.91
CA GLU A 46 6.15 -0.77 18.38
C GLU A 46 4.63 -0.75 18.53
N SER A 47 3.93 -1.83 18.18
CA SER A 47 2.46 -1.88 18.26
C SER A 47 1.95 -1.65 19.68
N GLY A 48 2.67 -2.16 20.70
CA GLY A 48 2.32 -2.03 22.12
C GLY A 48 2.62 -0.66 22.76
N LYS A 49 3.37 0.23 22.10
CA LYS A 49 3.61 1.59 22.63
C LYS A 49 2.33 2.42 22.66
N SER A 50 2.15 3.23 23.71
CA SER A 50 1.05 4.20 23.82
C SER A 50 1.10 5.23 22.69
N LEU A 51 -0.06 5.78 22.31
CA LEU A 51 -0.15 6.81 21.27
C LEU A 51 0.70 8.05 21.59
N VAL A 52 0.78 8.45 22.86
CA VAL A 52 1.62 9.56 23.34
C VAL A 52 3.10 9.26 23.09
N LYS A 53 3.57 8.06 23.45
CA LYS A 53 4.96 7.65 23.26
C LYS A 53 5.32 7.59 21.78
N LYS A 54 4.44 7.05 20.93
CA LYS A 54 4.61 7.05 19.47
C LYS A 54 4.68 8.46 18.89
N ALA A 55 3.85 9.38 19.38
CA ALA A 55 3.83 10.77 18.93
C ALA A 55 5.14 11.50 19.29
N MET A 56 5.68 11.25 20.49
CA MET A 56 6.97 11.82 20.92
C MET A 56 8.15 11.30 20.09
N GLU A 57 8.19 10.00 19.81
CA GLU A 57 9.27 9.36 19.03
C GLU A 57 9.19 9.67 17.52
N GLN A 58 8.03 10.09 17.02
CA GLN A 58 7.80 10.34 15.59
C GLN A 58 7.17 11.74 15.36
N PRO A 59 7.88 12.84 15.70
CA PRO A 59 7.35 14.20 15.62
C PRO A 59 6.93 14.58 14.19
N GLU A 60 7.60 14.04 13.17
CA GLU A 60 7.23 14.24 11.76
C GLU A 60 5.86 13.64 11.41
N LYS A 61 5.48 12.49 12.00
CA LYS A 61 4.14 11.91 11.77
C LYS A 61 3.06 12.73 12.46
N VAL A 62 3.36 13.33 13.60
CA VAL A 62 2.45 14.28 14.28
C VAL A 62 2.26 15.53 13.42
N LYS A 63 3.34 16.09 12.88
CA LYS A 63 3.29 17.22 11.95
C LYS A 63 2.46 16.88 10.70
N LYS A 64 2.64 15.67 10.15
CA LYS A 64 1.83 15.17 9.02
C LYS A 64 0.36 15.00 9.38
N ALA A 65 0.03 14.50 10.57
CA ALA A 65 -1.34 14.38 11.07
C ALA A 65 -1.98 15.77 11.29
N PHE A 66 -1.23 16.73 11.79
CA PHE A 66 -1.67 18.11 11.95
C PHE A 66 -1.90 18.81 10.59
N ASN A 67 -1.06 18.54 9.60
CA ASN A 67 -1.28 19.02 8.24
C ASN A 67 -2.53 18.39 7.61
N MET A 68 -2.76 17.09 7.84
CA MET A 68 -4.01 16.42 7.43
C MET A 68 -5.24 17.00 8.15
N PHE A 69 -5.12 17.35 9.44
CA PHE A 69 -6.17 18.06 10.16
C PHE A 69 -6.48 19.42 9.54
N LYS A 70 -5.44 20.20 9.20
CA LYS A 70 -5.61 21.52 8.57
C LYS A 70 -6.27 21.45 7.19
N SER A 71 -5.94 20.43 6.40
CA SER A 71 -6.47 20.30 5.03
C SER A 71 -7.81 19.56 4.94
N GLY A 72 -8.07 18.57 5.81
CA GLY A 72 -9.23 17.68 5.73
C GLY A 72 -10.09 17.60 7.00
N GLY A 73 -9.80 18.40 8.03
CA GLY A 73 -10.55 18.44 9.29
C GLY A 73 -10.36 17.20 10.19
N LEU A 74 -11.15 17.13 11.26
CA LEU A 74 -11.11 16.05 12.27
C LEU A 74 -11.44 14.67 11.67
N ASN A 75 -12.33 14.60 10.68
CA ASN A 75 -12.77 13.33 10.07
C ASN A 75 -11.65 12.64 9.28
N ALA A 76 -10.83 13.40 8.54
CA ALA A 76 -9.67 12.87 7.82
C ALA A 76 -8.61 12.26 8.77
N VAL A 77 -8.47 12.84 9.96
CA VAL A 77 -7.56 12.32 11.00
C VAL A 77 -8.17 11.10 11.69
N LEU A 78 -9.44 11.16 12.10
CA LEU A 78 -10.14 10.07 12.77
C LEU A 78 -10.23 8.81 11.90
N GLY A 79 -10.45 8.95 10.59
CA GLY A 79 -10.45 7.83 9.65
C GLY A 79 -9.10 7.08 9.59
N LYS A 80 -7.98 7.81 9.65
CA LYS A 80 -6.63 7.20 9.72
C LYS A 80 -6.28 6.65 11.09
N VAL A 81 -6.78 7.27 12.17
CA VAL A 81 -6.51 6.82 13.54
C VAL A 81 -7.28 5.55 13.88
N LYS A 82 -8.54 5.43 13.43
CA LYS A 82 -9.33 4.19 13.57
C LYS A 82 -8.73 3.01 12.80
N ASP A 83 -8.05 3.28 11.68
CA ASP A 83 -7.31 2.27 10.89
C ASP A 83 -6.16 1.59 11.68
N MET A 84 -5.71 2.17 12.80
CA MET A 84 -4.67 1.57 13.64
C MET A 84 -5.19 0.46 14.58
N GLY A 85 -6.50 0.27 14.70
CA GLY A 85 -7.12 -0.72 15.60
C GLY A 85 -7.36 -2.11 15.00
N SER A 86 -7.18 -2.28 13.69
CA SER A 86 -7.51 -3.50 12.92
C SER A 86 -6.48 -4.62 13.03
N GLY A 87 -5.31 -4.35 13.59
CA GLY A 87 -4.17 -5.27 13.58
C GLY A 87 -3.45 -5.27 12.23
N LYS A 88 -2.13 -5.42 12.25
CA LYS A 88 -1.31 -5.42 11.03
C LYS A 88 -0.88 -6.84 10.68
N PRO A 89 -1.04 -7.29 9.42
CA PRO A 89 -0.34 -8.46 8.91
C PRO A 89 1.14 -8.48 9.31
N THR A 90 1.67 -9.65 9.65
CA THR A 90 3.09 -9.88 9.88
C THR A 90 3.56 -11.13 9.13
N GLY A 91 4.87 -11.29 9.03
CA GLY A 91 5.54 -12.30 8.21
C GLY A 91 5.97 -11.78 6.85
N TYR A 92 7.05 -12.36 6.32
CA TYR A 92 7.64 -11.96 5.04
C TYR A 92 8.44 -13.07 4.35
N SER A 93 8.33 -14.31 4.84
CA SER A 93 9.10 -15.47 4.37
C SER A 93 8.27 -16.74 4.56
N ALA A 94 7.92 -17.39 3.45
CA ALA A 94 7.03 -18.53 3.43
C ALA A 94 7.43 -19.55 2.35
N ALA A 95 6.91 -20.77 2.45
CA ALA A 95 7.02 -21.78 1.41
C ALA A 95 5.74 -22.60 1.31
N GLY A 96 5.40 -23.03 0.09
CA GLY A 96 4.15 -23.70 -0.17
C GLY A 96 3.99 -24.17 -1.61
N VAL A 97 2.74 -24.41 -2.00
CA VAL A 97 2.37 -24.93 -3.32
C VAL A 97 1.49 -23.92 -4.05
N ILE A 98 1.77 -23.69 -5.33
CA ILE A 98 0.93 -22.84 -6.17
C ILE A 98 -0.43 -23.51 -6.40
N ILE A 99 -1.51 -22.80 -6.08
CA ILE A 99 -2.90 -23.24 -6.27
C ILE A 99 -3.70 -22.31 -7.22
N GLY A 100 -3.12 -21.19 -7.63
CA GLY A 100 -3.72 -20.27 -8.60
C GLY A 100 -2.66 -19.43 -9.30
N ILE A 101 -2.93 -19.05 -10.54
CA ILE A 101 -1.98 -18.36 -11.42
C ILE A 101 -2.62 -17.14 -12.07
N GLY A 102 -1.93 -16.01 -11.99
CA GLY A 102 -2.26 -14.78 -12.68
C GLY A 102 -2.05 -14.89 -14.18
N LYS A 103 -2.86 -14.17 -14.96
CA LYS A 103 -2.86 -14.25 -16.44
C LYS A 103 -1.53 -13.88 -17.10
N ASN A 104 -0.67 -13.12 -16.43
CA ASN A 104 0.63 -12.67 -16.97
C ASN A 104 1.79 -13.59 -16.58
N ILE A 105 1.57 -14.59 -15.74
CA ILE A 105 2.59 -15.58 -15.36
C ILE A 105 2.72 -16.64 -16.45
N LYS A 106 3.95 -16.87 -16.92
CA LYS A 106 4.23 -17.78 -18.05
C LYS A 106 5.16 -18.94 -17.71
N ASP A 107 5.89 -18.84 -16.61
CA ASP A 107 7.03 -19.69 -16.30
C ASP A 107 6.87 -20.48 -15.00
N LEU A 108 5.70 -20.37 -14.34
CA LEU A 108 5.29 -21.17 -13.17
C LEU A 108 3.97 -21.88 -13.49
N LYS A 109 3.69 -22.99 -12.78
CA LYS A 109 2.44 -23.75 -12.94
C LYS A 109 1.82 -24.14 -11.59
N ILE A 110 0.50 -24.37 -11.58
CA ILE A 110 -0.21 -24.93 -10.42
C ILE A 110 0.44 -26.26 -10.05
N GLY A 111 0.65 -26.47 -8.75
CA GLY A 111 1.36 -27.63 -8.19
C GLY A 111 2.87 -27.44 -8.03
N ASP A 112 3.48 -26.38 -8.57
CA ASP A 112 4.89 -26.09 -8.31
C ASP A 112 5.12 -25.79 -6.82
N ARG A 113 6.21 -26.35 -6.29
CA ARG A 113 6.71 -26.08 -4.93
C ARG A 113 7.53 -24.81 -4.94
N VAL A 114 7.13 -23.81 -4.15
CA VAL A 114 7.74 -22.48 -4.18
C VAL A 114 8.05 -21.93 -2.80
N ALA A 115 9.13 -21.15 -2.73
CA ALA A 115 9.42 -20.26 -1.62
C ALA A 115 9.02 -18.83 -2.02
N CYS A 116 8.54 -18.06 -1.05
CA CYS A 116 7.93 -16.75 -1.26
C CYS A 116 8.50 -15.72 -0.29
N ALA A 117 8.67 -14.49 -0.78
CA ALA A 117 9.18 -13.37 0.00
C ALA A 117 8.30 -12.13 -0.09
N GLY A 118 8.63 -11.11 0.72
CA GLY A 118 8.03 -9.78 0.65
C GLY A 118 7.25 -9.42 1.90
N ALA A 119 7.61 -8.30 2.54
CA ALA A 119 6.90 -7.78 3.70
C ALA A 119 5.52 -7.23 3.27
N GLY A 120 4.46 -7.71 3.94
CA GLY A 120 3.08 -7.40 3.54
C GLY A 120 2.56 -8.28 2.40
N ILE A 121 3.39 -9.19 1.85
CA ILE A 121 3.06 -10.10 0.76
C ILE A 121 3.09 -11.54 1.28
N ALA A 122 4.28 -12.06 1.60
CA ALA A 122 4.50 -13.39 2.18
C ALA A 122 4.24 -13.42 3.69
N ASN A 123 3.06 -12.95 4.10
CA ASN A 123 2.61 -12.91 5.49
C ASN A 123 2.42 -14.32 6.07
N HIS A 124 2.41 -14.42 7.39
CA HIS A 124 2.04 -15.64 8.13
C HIS A 124 0.55 -15.91 7.97
N ALA A 125 0.19 -16.62 6.90
CA ALA A 125 -1.20 -16.80 6.48
C ALA A 125 -1.35 -18.11 5.70
N GLU A 126 -2.51 -18.77 5.74
CA GLU A 126 -2.73 -20.04 5.01
C GLU A 126 -2.61 -19.89 3.48
N TYR A 127 -2.97 -18.72 2.95
CA TYR A 127 -2.91 -18.39 1.54
C TYR A 127 -2.31 -17.01 1.33
N ILE A 128 -1.41 -16.89 0.36
CA ILE A 128 -0.75 -15.62 0.00
C ILE A 128 -0.78 -15.44 -1.52
N ASP A 129 -1.07 -14.22 -1.97
CA ASP A 129 -0.92 -13.80 -3.37
C ASP A 129 0.43 -13.08 -3.51
N VAL A 130 1.32 -13.63 -4.33
CA VAL A 130 2.73 -13.21 -4.39
C VAL A 130 3.11 -12.85 -5.82
N PRO A 131 3.61 -11.62 -6.07
CA PRO A 131 4.10 -11.22 -7.39
C PRO A 131 5.25 -12.10 -7.89
N ARG A 132 5.36 -12.27 -9.20
CA ARG A 132 6.29 -13.22 -9.84
C ARG A 132 7.71 -13.15 -9.28
N ASN A 133 8.30 -11.96 -9.22
CA ASN A 133 9.72 -11.79 -8.86
C ASN A 133 10.03 -12.05 -7.38
N LEU A 134 9.02 -12.26 -6.54
CA LEU A 134 9.17 -12.64 -5.13
C LEU A 134 8.94 -14.14 -4.89
N VAL A 135 8.87 -14.93 -5.97
CA VAL A 135 8.64 -16.38 -5.95
C VAL A 135 9.83 -17.12 -6.56
N MET A 136 10.28 -18.15 -5.85
CA MET A 136 11.41 -18.99 -6.24
C MET A 136 10.96 -20.45 -6.25
N ARG A 137 11.32 -21.21 -7.28
CA ARG A 137 11.09 -22.68 -7.30
C ARG A 137 11.96 -23.32 -6.21
N ILE A 138 11.37 -24.23 -5.44
CA ILE A 138 12.12 -25.01 -4.44
C ILE A 138 12.92 -26.10 -5.18
N PRO A 139 14.25 -26.16 -5.01
CA PRO A 139 15.06 -27.22 -5.60
C PRO A 139 14.62 -28.62 -5.13
N GLU A 140 14.89 -29.63 -5.96
CA GLU A 140 14.67 -31.02 -5.58
C GLU A 140 15.46 -31.35 -4.29
N GLY A 141 14.85 -32.12 -3.40
CA GLY A 141 15.43 -32.49 -2.10
C GLY A 141 15.34 -31.42 -0.99
N VAL A 142 15.01 -30.16 -1.30
CA VAL A 142 14.78 -29.14 -0.27
C VAL A 142 13.33 -29.22 0.23
N SER A 143 13.13 -29.36 1.53
CA SER A 143 11.82 -29.41 2.19
C SER A 143 11.19 -28.02 2.40
N PHE A 144 9.90 -27.95 2.72
CA PHE A 144 9.19 -26.67 2.85
C PHE A 144 9.62 -25.86 4.09
N ASP A 145 9.89 -26.54 5.20
CA ASP A 145 10.43 -25.95 6.43
C ASP A 145 11.80 -25.29 6.20
N PHE A 146 12.66 -25.90 5.39
CA PHE A 146 13.92 -25.27 4.99
C PHE A 146 13.71 -24.14 4.00
N ALA A 147 12.89 -24.36 2.96
CA ALA A 147 12.64 -23.35 1.94
C ALA A 147 11.96 -22.08 2.48
N CYS A 148 11.16 -22.17 3.56
CA CYS A 148 10.46 -21.01 4.11
C CYS A 148 11.39 -19.97 4.75
N THR A 149 12.67 -20.27 4.90
CA THR A 149 13.71 -19.35 5.41
C THR A 149 14.30 -18.42 4.33
N VAL A 150 13.81 -18.55 3.09
CA VAL A 150 14.39 -17.94 1.89
C VAL A 150 14.67 -16.44 1.99
N THR A 151 13.76 -15.67 2.60
CA THR A 151 13.93 -14.21 2.67
C THR A 151 15.09 -13.83 3.59
N LEU A 152 15.26 -14.55 4.70
CA LEU A 152 16.38 -14.37 5.63
C LEU A 152 17.71 -14.74 4.95
N GLY A 153 17.71 -15.83 4.18
CA GLY A 153 18.83 -16.23 3.35
C GLY A 153 19.21 -15.18 2.31
N GLY A 154 18.23 -14.60 1.61
CA GLY A 154 18.44 -13.51 0.66
C GLY A 154 19.06 -12.26 1.32
N ILE A 155 18.58 -11.87 2.50
CA ILE A 155 19.12 -10.73 3.27
C ILE A 155 20.58 -10.99 3.68
N ALA A 156 20.86 -12.18 4.23
CA ALA A 156 22.20 -12.58 4.63
C ALA A 156 23.16 -12.56 3.42
N LEU A 157 22.75 -13.14 2.29
CA LEU A 157 23.54 -13.23 1.08
C LEU A 157 23.81 -11.86 0.46
N GLN A 158 22.84 -10.96 0.47
CA GLN A 158 23.06 -9.59 0.00
C GLN A 158 24.13 -8.88 0.82
N GLY A 159 24.16 -9.07 2.15
CA GLY A 159 25.23 -8.56 2.99
C GLY A 159 26.62 -9.08 2.59
N VAL A 160 26.73 -10.38 2.29
CA VAL A 160 27.97 -11.00 1.78
C VAL A 160 28.35 -10.46 0.40
N ARG A 161 27.39 -10.24 -0.50
CA ARG A 161 27.65 -9.64 -1.82
C ARG A 161 28.11 -8.19 -1.71
N ARG A 162 27.58 -7.42 -0.76
CA ARG A 162 28.04 -6.04 -0.48
C ARG A 162 29.43 -5.98 0.14
N ALA A 163 29.84 -7.02 0.86
CA ALA A 163 31.21 -7.15 1.33
C ALA A 163 32.22 -7.32 0.16
N ASP A 164 31.79 -7.96 -0.93
CA ASP A 164 32.63 -8.23 -2.11
C ASP A 164 33.97 -8.88 -1.72
N VAL A 165 33.87 -9.96 -0.95
CA VAL A 165 35.02 -10.69 -0.40
C VAL A 165 35.78 -11.47 -1.47
N ARG A 166 37.04 -11.77 -1.15
CA ARG A 166 37.94 -12.62 -1.94
C ARG A 166 38.40 -13.84 -1.13
N LEU A 167 38.75 -14.89 -1.85
CA LEU A 167 39.26 -16.14 -1.27
C LEU A 167 40.43 -15.85 -0.31
N GLY A 168 40.33 -16.31 0.94
CA GLY A 168 41.38 -16.17 1.96
C GLY A 168 41.28 -14.93 2.86
N GLU A 169 40.39 -13.97 2.55
CA GLU A 169 40.16 -12.80 3.41
C GLU A 169 39.58 -13.18 4.79
N ILE A 170 39.84 -12.32 5.78
CA ILE A 170 39.35 -12.48 7.15
C ILE A 170 38.16 -11.54 7.36
N VAL A 171 37.04 -12.09 7.80
CA VAL A 171 35.79 -11.35 7.98
C VAL A 171 35.30 -11.47 9.42
N ALA A 172 35.04 -10.35 10.08
CA ALA A 172 34.33 -10.34 11.36
C ALA A 172 32.82 -10.19 11.12
N VAL A 173 32.00 -10.94 11.85
CA VAL A 173 30.53 -10.82 11.83
C VAL A 173 30.06 -10.49 13.24
N ILE A 174 29.43 -9.33 13.42
CA ILE A 174 28.93 -8.85 14.71
C ILE A 174 27.42 -9.09 14.80
N GLY A 175 27.02 -9.99 15.70
CA GLY A 175 25.65 -10.39 15.95
C GLY A 175 25.34 -11.79 15.38
N MET A 176 25.42 -12.82 16.22
CA MET A 176 25.19 -14.23 15.92
C MET A 176 23.71 -14.63 16.01
N GLY A 177 22.80 -13.71 15.67
CA GLY A 177 21.41 -14.04 15.34
C GLY A 177 21.31 -14.74 13.98
N ILE A 178 20.08 -14.98 13.49
CA ILE A 178 19.85 -15.75 12.25
C ILE A 178 20.72 -15.27 11.08
N LEU A 179 20.75 -13.96 10.82
CA LEU A 179 21.51 -13.41 9.69
C LEU A 179 23.01 -13.68 9.84
N GLY A 180 23.59 -13.46 11.03
CA GLY A 180 25.00 -13.72 11.27
C GLY A 180 25.37 -15.20 11.11
N GLN A 181 24.51 -16.10 11.60
CA GLN A 181 24.66 -17.55 11.44
C GLN A 181 24.67 -17.97 9.97
N LEU A 182 23.75 -17.44 9.16
CA LEU A 182 23.70 -17.70 7.73
C LEU A 182 24.92 -17.10 7.00
N GLN A 183 25.34 -15.90 7.38
CA GLN A 183 26.49 -15.23 6.78
C GLN A 183 27.80 -15.96 7.03
N ILE A 184 28.02 -16.51 8.23
CA ILE A 184 29.20 -17.35 8.50
C ILE A 184 29.30 -18.46 7.46
N GLN A 185 28.23 -19.23 7.28
CA GLN A 185 28.22 -20.38 6.39
C GLN A 185 28.47 -19.97 4.92
N MET A 186 27.88 -18.86 4.48
CA MET A 186 28.11 -18.29 3.14
C MET A 186 29.55 -17.78 2.95
N LEU A 187 30.13 -17.14 3.96
CA LEU A 187 31.52 -16.67 3.95
C LEU A 187 32.50 -17.85 3.92
N LYS A 188 32.24 -18.91 4.69
CA LYS A 188 33.00 -20.16 4.64
C LYS A 188 32.90 -20.81 3.26
N ALA A 189 31.72 -20.85 2.66
CA ALA A 189 31.53 -21.31 1.28
C ALA A 189 32.29 -20.44 0.25
N SER A 190 32.52 -19.16 0.56
CA SER A 190 33.31 -18.22 -0.24
C SER A 190 34.83 -18.35 0.00
N GLY A 191 35.24 -19.22 0.93
CA GLY A 191 36.63 -19.49 1.28
C GLY A 191 37.26 -18.45 2.20
N CYS A 192 36.45 -17.69 2.94
CA CYS A 192 36.93 -16.75 3.95
C CYS A 192 37.27 -17.44 5.28
N ARG A 193 38.07 -16.75 6.09
CA ARG A 193 38.24 -17.02 7.52
C ARG A 193 37.30 -16.09 8.28
N VAL A 194 36.52 -16.61 9.22
CA VAL A 194 35.40 -15.90 9.84
C VAL A 194 35.56 -15.83 11.35
N ILE A 195 35.38 -14.64 11.90
CA ILE A 195 35.37 -14.36 13.34
C ILE A 195 33.95 -13.94 13.73
N GLY A 196 33.29 -14.73 14.57
CA GLY A 196 31.95 -14.46 15.08
C GLY A 196 32.00 -13.71 16.41
N VAL A 197 31.24 -12.62 16.52
CA VAL A 197 31.16 -11.80 17.73
C VAL A 197 29.71 -11.68 18.20
N ASP A 198 29.44 -12.02 19.46
CA ASP A 198 28.14 -11.84 20.11
C ASP A 198 28.32 -11.70 21.62
N ILE A 199 27.25 -11.46 22.35
CA ILE A 199 27.20 -11.48 23.82
C ILE A 199 26.71 -12.82 24.37
N ASP A 200 26.07 -13.64 23.52
CA ASP A 200 25.44 -14.91 23.87
C ASP A 200 26.32 -16.10 23.45
N ASP A 201 26.89 -16.80 24.44
CA ASP A 201 27.75 -17.96 24.23
C ASP A 201 27.04 -19.11 23.50
N ARG A 202 25.72 -19.26 23.66
CA ARG A 202 24.95 -20.30 22.96
C ARG A 202 25.00 -20.07 21.45
N ARG A 203 24.80 -18.83 21.03
CA ARG A 203 24.84 -18.44 19.61
C ARG A 203 26.25 -18.56 19.05
N LEU A 204 27.27 -18.21 19.84
CA LEU A 204 28.67 -18.40 19.45
C LEU A 204 29.02 -19.87 19.25
N ASN A 205 28.53 -20.77 20.11
CA ASN A 205 28.75 -22.20 19.94
C ASN A 205 28.09 -22.74 18.66
N ILE A 206 26.85 -22.32 18.37
CA ILE A 206 26.17 -22.65 17.10
C ILE A 206 26.96 -22.11 15.90
N ALA A 207 27.50 -20.90 16.00
CA ALA A 207 28.35 -20.32 14.95
C ALA A 207 29.61 -21.17 14.70
N LYS A 208 30.24 -21.66 15.77
CA LYS A 208 31.40 -22.55 15.69
C LYS A 208 31.05 -23.90 15.04
N GLU A 209 29.92 -24.49 15.40
CA GLU A 209 29.39 -25.72 14.76
C GLU A 209 29.12 -25.49 13.25
N ASN A 210 28.65 -24.28 12.89
CA ASN A 210 28.43 -23.85 11.51
C ASN A 210 29.70 -23.39 10.78
N GLY A 211 30.89 -23.65 11.33
CA GLY A 211 32.18 -23.47 10.66
C GLY A 211 32.86 -22.12 10.90
N CYS A 212 32.42 -21.33 11.88
CA CYS A 212 33.13 -20.13 12.31
C CYS A 212 34.51 -20.49 12.88
N ASP A 213 35.58 -19.83 12.41
CA ASP A 213 36.96 -20.18 12.79
C ASP A 213 37.30 -19.70 14.21
N TYR A 214 36.79 -18.52 14.58
CA TYR A 214 37.01 -17.92 15.89
C TYR A 214 35.71 -17.34 16.43
N ILE A 215 35.46 -17.51 17.72
CA ILE A 215 34.28 -16.97 18.41
C ILE A 215 34.72 -16.08 19.56
N LEU A 216 34.14 -14.88 19.66
CA LEU A 216 34.50 -13.89 20.67
C LEU A 216 33.23 -13.40 21.38
N ASN A 217 33.22 -13.52 22.71
CA ASN A 217 32.15 -12.97 23.53
C ASN A 217 32.49 -11.53 23.95
N SER A 218 31.78 -10.55 23.40
CA SER A 218 32.07 -9.12 23.62
C SER A 218 31.70 -8.61 25.02
N LYS A 219 30.97 -9.41 25.82
CA LYS A 219 30.69 -9.10 27.23
C LYS A 219 31.90 -9.35 28.14
N ASN A 220 32.73 -10.33 27.76
CA ASN A 220 33.77 -10.88 28.63
C ASN A 220 35.20 -10.67 28.07
N THR A 221 35.33 -10.18 26.85
CA THR A 221 36.63 -10.02 26.16
C THR A 221 36.75 -8.67 25.47
N ASP A 222 37.99 -8.18 25.36
CA ASP A 222 38.33 -7.03 24.52
C ASP A 222 38.43 -7.51 23.05
N VAL A 223 37.32 -7.40 22.32
CA VAL A 223 37.18 -7.93 20.95
C VAL A 223 38.26 -7.37 20.02
N ILE A 224 38.64 -6.11 20.18
CA ILE A 224 39.64 -5.46 19.31
C ILE A 224 41.01 -6.11 19.52
N LYS A 225 41.44 -6.28 20.78
CA LYS A 225 42.71 -6.93 21.09
C LYS A 225 42.77 -8.38 20.64
N GLU A 226 41.67 -9.13 20.77
CA GLU A 226 41.62 -10.52 20.30
C GLU A 226 41.68 -10.58 18.77
N ILE A 227 40.99 -9.69 18.06
CA ILE A 227 41.10 -9.57 16.60
C ILE A 227 42.53 -9.21 16.20
N GLU A 228 43.19 -8.26 16.87
CA GLU A 228 44.58 -7.94 16.60
C GLU A 228 45.50 -9.16 16.77
N LYS A 229 45.30 -9.99 17.81
CA LYS A 229 46.06 -11.25 17.97
C LYS A 229 45.81 -12.22 16.82
N ILE A 230 44.54 -12.47 16.48
CA ILE A 230 44.14 -13.40 15.39
C ILE A 230 44.68 -12.92 14.03
N THR A 231 44.66 -11.60 13.82
CA THR A 231 45.03 -10.97 12.54
C THR A 231 46.47 -10.46 12.52
N LYS A 232 47.31 -10.78 13.51
CA LYS A 232 48.72 -10.34 13.60
C LYS A 232 48.89 -8.81 13.56
N GLY A 233 47.95 -8.09 14.15
CA GLY A 233 47.92 -6.63 14.27
C GLY A 233 47.38 -5.90 13.04
N TYR A 234 46.93 -6.61 12.00
CA TYR A 234 46.43 -5.97 10.79
C TYR A 234 44.97 -5.53 10.88
N GLY A 235 44.13 -6.23 11.65
CA GLY A 235 42.67 -6.11 11.61
C GLY A 235 42.05 -7.01 10.52
N VAL A 236 40.71 -7.04 10.46
CA VAL A 236 39.96 -7.84 9.47
C VAL A 236 39.77 -7.07 8.16
N ASP A 237 39.62 -7.79 7.04
CA ASP A 237 39.36 -7.21 5.71
C ASP A 237 37.97 -6.58 5.64
N VAL A 238 36.98 -7.27 6.22
CA VAL A 238 35.58 -6.83 6.24
C VAL A 238 34.95 -7.07 7.61
N VAL A 239 34.09 -6.15 8.04
CA VAL A 239 33.16 -6.35 9.15
C VAL A 239 31.72 -6.34 8.65
N LEU A 240 30.95 -7.38 8.95
CA LEU A 240 29.51 -7.44 8.74
C LEU A 240 28.79 -7.17 10.06
N ILE A 241 27.87 -6.20 10.09
CA ILE A 241 27.07 -5.88 11.28
C ILE A 241 25.65 -6.40 11.05
N THR A 242 25.28 -7.45 11.79
CA THR A 242 23.95 -8.08 11.77
C THR A 242 23.18 -7.88 13.07
N ALA A 243 23.82 -7.29 14.10
CA ALA A 243 23.19 -6.94 15.35
C ALA A 243 22.07 -5.90 15.18
N ALA A 244 21.10 -5.94 16.10
CA ALA A 244 20.04 -4.95 16.23
C ALA A 244 20.16 -4.25 17.59
N THR A 245 20.55 -2.98 17.61
CA THR A 245 20.70 -2.16 18.84
C THR A 245 20.44 -0.69 18.54
N SER A 246 20.12 0.10 19.57
CA SER A 246 20.09 1.56 19.46
C SER A 246 21.45 2.22 19.73
N SER A 247 22.46 1.45 20.16
CA SER A 247 23.79 1.96 20.49
C SER A 247 24.61 2.29 19.24
N ASN A 248 25.41 3.35 19.33
CA ASN A 248 26.41 3.73 18.31
C ASN A 248 27.73 2.96 18.49
N GLU A 249 27.98 2.34 19.65
CA GLU A 249 29.27 1.73 20.01
C GLU A 249 29.69 0.61 19.07
N ILE A 250 28.71 -0.15 18.54
CA ILE A 250 28.97 -1.24 17.60
C ILE A 250 29.62 -0.73 16.31
N LEU A 251 29.27 0.49 15.86
CA LEU A 251 29.87 1.08 14.66
C LEU A 251 31.35 1.41 14.91
N SER A 252 31.68 2.09 16.01
CA SER A 252 33.08 2.39 16.36
C SER A 252 33.90 1.12 16.53
N GLN A 253 33.38 0.11 17.24
CA GLN A 253 34.07 -1.18 17.35
C GLN A 253 34.30 -1.84 15.99
N ALA A 254 33.33 -1.79 15.07
CA ALA A 254 33.48 -2.32 13.73
C ALA A 254 34.55 -1.57 12.93
N PHE A 255 34.64 -0.25 13.04
CA PHE A 255 35.71 0.53 12.41
C PHE A 255 37.08 0.21 13.02
N ASP A 256 37.15 0.02 14.33
CA ASP A 256 38.39 -0.25 15.07
C ASP A 256 38.96 -1.65 14.81
N MET A 257 38.12 -2.66 14.57
CA MET A 257 38.62 -4.00 14.22
C MET A 257 39.01 -4.16 12.75
N CYS A 258 38.57 -3.25 11.89
CA CYS A 258 38.83 -3.29 10.47
C CYS A 258 40.28 -2.85 10.15
N ARG A 259 40.92 -3.48 9.18
CA ARG A 259 42.23 -3.05 8.69
C ARG A 259 42.15 -1.72 7.93
N ARG A 260 43.29 -1.07 7.73
CA ARG A 260 43.37 0.08 6.80
C ARG A 260 42.88 -0.34 5.41
N LYS A 261 42.04 0.49 4.77
CA LYS A 261 41.39 0.21 3.47
C LYS A 261 40.46 -1.02 3.50
N GLY A 262 39.93 -1.37 4.67
CA GLY A 262 38.92 -2.41 4.81
C GLY A 262 37.50 -1.86 4.65
N LYS A 263 36.51 -2.75 4.73
CA LYS A 263 35.10 -2.41 4.56
C LYS A 263 34.29 -2.73 5.81
N VAL A 264 33.25 -1.93 6.07
CA VAL A 264 32.23 -2.23 7.07
C VAL A 264 30.87 -2.22 6.37
N VAL A 265 30.13 -3.32 6.48
CA VAL A 265 28.80 -3.48 5.88
C VAL A 265 27.74 -3.56 6.96
N LEU A 266 26.82 -2.59 6.95
CA LEU A 266 25.65 -2.58 7.82
C LEU A 266 24.50 -3.37 7.18
N VAL A 267 24.10 -4.46 7.84
CA VAL A 267 22.96 -5.31 7.47
C VAL A 267 21.83 -5.22 8.49
N GLY A 268 22.18 -5.16 9.78
CA GLY A 268 21.25 -4.97 10.88
C GLY A 268 20.84 -3.51 11.09
N VAL A 269 20.32 -3.22 12.29
CA VAL A 269 19.86 -1.88 12.68
C VAL A 269 20.68 -1.42 13.87
N VAL A 270 21.47 -0.37 13.70
CA VAL A 270 22.30 0.22 14.76
C VAL A 270 21.97 1.70 14.94
N GLY A 271 22.57 2.36 15.94
CA GLY A 271 22.43 3.80 16.11
C GLY A 271 22.88 4.61 14.89
N ASN A 272 22.38 5.85 14.78
CA ASN A 272 22.51 6.67 13.57
C ASN A 272 23.73 7.62 13.60
N GLU A 273 24.56 7.58 14.63
CA GLU A 273 25.72 8.46 14.77
C GLU A 273 27.01 7.65 14.71
N TYR A 274 28.04 8.21 14.08
CA TYR A 274 29.35 7.60 13.99
C TYR A 274 30.45 8.63 14.18
N ASN A 275 31.59 8.19 14.74
CA ASN A 275 32.77 9.02 14.82
C ASN A 275 33.54 8.97 13.50
N ARG A 276 33.60 10.10 12.80
CA ARG A 276 34.32 10.23 11.52
C ARG A 276 35.80 9.88 11.64
N GLU A 277 36.43 10.15 12.79
CA GLU A 277 37.87 9.93 12.97
C GLU A 277 38.26 8.45 12.86
N ASP A 278 37.40 7.55 13.35
CA ASP A 278 37.58 6.09 13.33
C ASP A 278 37.71 5.57 11.89
N MET A 279 36.91 6.13 10.97
CA MET A 279 36.98 5.81 9.54
C MET A 279 38.13 6.53 8.84
N TYR A 280 38.33 7.81 9.13
CA TYR A 280 39.29 8.67 8.42
C TYR A 280 40.73 8.18 8.57
N LYS A 281 41.13 7.76 9.78
CA LYS A 281 42.50 7.26 10.06
C LYS A 281 42.88 6.04 9.23
N LYS A 282 41.89 5.20 8.92
CA LYS A 282 42.08 3.92 8.22
C LYS A 282 41.65 3.95 6.77
N GLU A 283 40.95 5.01 6.35
CA GLU A 283 40.36 5.15 5.03
C GLU A 283 39.42 3.98 4.70
N LEU A 284 38.42 3.78 5.57
CA LEU A 284 37.44 2.69 5.47
C LEU A 284 36.30 3.03 4.51
N ASP A 285 35.79 2.00 3.83
CA ASP A 285 34.50 2.07 3.16
C ASP A 285 33.38 1.63 4.12
N PHE A 286 32.35 2.46 4.28
CA PHE A 286 31.14 2.10 5.01
C PHE A 286 29.97 1.93 4.04
N ILE A 287 29.35 0.75 4.08
CA ILE A 287 28.39 0.30 3.08
C ILE A 287 27.10 -0.14 3.77
N ILE A 288 25.95 0.22 3.21
CA ILE A 288 24.64 -0.29 3.65
C ILE A 288 24.19 -1.43 2.71
N SER A 289 23.59 -2.47 3.30
CA SER A 289 22.97 -3.59 2.59
C SER A 289 21.45 -3.40 2.52
N THR A 290 20.93 -3.18 1.33
CA THR A 290 19.49 -3.06 1.09
C THR A 290 18.82 -4.44 1.13
N SER A 291 18.27 -4.84 2.28
CA SER A 291 17.48 -6.08 2.46
C SER A 291 18.07 -7.27 1.67
N TYR A 292 17.29 -7.90 0.78
CA TYR A 292 17.70 -8.99 -0.10
C TYR A 292 18.18 -8.56 -1.50
N GLY A 293 18.40 -7.27 -1.75
CA GLY A 293 19.16 -6.77 -2.90
C GLY A 293 18.38 -5.93 -3.93
N PRO A 294 18.96 -5.72 -5.13
CA PRO A 294 18.36 -4.95 -6.22
C PRO A 294 16.99 -5.49 -6.64
N GLY A 295 16.04 -4.59 -6.93
CA GLY A 295 14.61 -4.88 -7.10
C GLY A 295 13.79 -4.36 -5.93
N ARG A 296 14.36 -4.37 -4.74
CA ARG A 296 13.67 -3.87 -3.54
C ARG A 296 13.38 -2.37 -3.67
N TYR A 297 12.14 -1.99 -3.42
CA TYR A 297 11.61 -0.62 -3.57
C TYR A 297 11.44 -0.15 -5.03
N ASP A 298 11.46 -1.08 -5.99
CA ASP A 298 11.10 -0.82 -7.38
C ASP A 298 9.77 -1.52 -7.69
N PRO A 299 8.65 -0.78 -7.80
CA PRO A 299 7.34 -1.37 -8.12
C PRO A 299 7.29 -2.07 -9.48
N MET A 300 8.09 -1.66 -10.46
CA MET A 300 8.13 -2.36 -11.75
C MET A 300 8.70 -3.77 -11.58
N TYR A 301 9.67 -3.91 -10.69
CA TYR A 301 10.27 -5.20 -10.37
C TYR A 301 9.37 -6.03 -9.43
N GLU A 302 9.00 -5.47 -8.27
CA GLU A 302 8.30 -6.19 -7.20
C GLU A 302 6.81 -6.42 -7.50
N GLU A 303 6.12 -5.49 -8.16
CA GLU A 303 4.66 -5.57 -8.36
C GLU A 303 4.28 -5.96 -9.80
N GLU A 304 4.94 -5.37 -10.80
CA GLU A 304 4.67 -5.68 -12.21
C GLU A 304 5.43 -6.92 -12.72
N GLY A 305 6.39 -7.44 -11.96
CA GLY A 305 7.15 -8.64 -12.32
C GLY A 305 8.13 -8.43 -13.48
N ILE A 306 8.56 -7.20 -13.74
CA ILE A 306 9.49 -6.85 -14.81
C ILE A 306 10.93 -6.97 -14.28
N ASP A 307 11.64 -8.03 -14.66
CA ASP A 307 13.03 -8.23 -14.25
C ASP A 307 13.99 -7.24 -14.95
N TYR A 308 15.12 -6.96 -14.30
CA TYR A 308 16.20 -6.20 -14.90
C TYR A 308 16.95 -7.04 -15.93
N PRO A 309 17.47 -6.43 -17.01
CA PRO A 309 18.26 -7.18 -17.96
C PRO A 309 19.50 -7.76 -17.27
N TYR A 310 19.63 -9.09 -17.38
CA TYR A 310 20.60 -9.89 -16.64
C TYR A 310 22.05 -9.39 -16.74
N ALA A 311 22.43 -8.85 -17.91
CA ALA A 311 23.77 -8.33 -18.17
C ALA A 311 24.12 -7.07 -17.34
N TYR A 312 23.14 -6.28 -16.91
CA TYR A 312 23.36 -5.05 -16.14
C TYR A 312 23.19 -5.26 -14.64
N VAL A 313 22.21 -6.06 -14.25
CA VAL A 313 21.95 -6.39 -12.85
C VAL A 313 21.98 -7.90 -12.72
N ARG A 314 23.15 -8.49 -12.46
CA ARG A 314 23.32 -9.95 -12.35
C ARG A 314 22.59 -10.55 -11.16
N TRP A 315 22.49 -9.78 -10.07
CA TRP A 315 22.02 -10.22 -8.76
C TRP A 315 20.86 -9.37 -8.31
N THR A 316 19.65 -9.85 -8.57
CA THR A 316 18.41 -9.27 -8.06
C THR A 316 17.99 -9.97 -6.78
N GLU A 317 16.98 -9.47 -6.11
CA GLU A 317 16.37 -10.12 -4.95
C GLU A 317 15.97 -11.58 -5.21
N ASN A 318 15.33 -11.84 -6.35
CA ASN A 318 14.92 -13.19 -6.74
C ASN A 318 16.15 -14.10 -6.87
N ARG A 319 17.17 -13.66 -7.61
CA ARG A 319 18.39 -14.43 -7.87
C ARG A 319 19.29 -14.58 -6.63
N ASN A 320 19.21 -13.67 -5.66
CA ASN A 320 19.79 -13.84 -4.33
C ASN A 320 19.10 -15.00 -3.59
N MET A 321 17.77 -15.01 -3.61
CA MET A 321 16.96 -16.02 -2.94
C MET A 321 17.06 -17.41 -3.59
N GLU A 322 17.08 -17.48 -4.93
CA GLU A 322 17.34 -18.72 -5.66
C GLU A 322 18.72 -19.29 -5.34
N GLU A 323 19.75 -18.43 -5.30
CA GLU A 323 21.11 -18.86 -4.95
C GLU A 323 21.17 -19.37 -3.51
N TYR A 324 20.45 -18.74 -2.57
CA TYR A 324 20.34 -19.25 -1.22
C TYR A 324 19.73 -20.67 -1.18
N LEU A 325 18.63 -20.91 -1.88
CA LEU A 325 18.01 -22.24 -1.95
C LEU A 325 18.95 -23.28 -2.59
N ARG A 326 19.76 -22.88 -3.56
CA ARG A 326 20.82 -23.73 -4.15
C ARG A 326 21.92 -24.06 -3.13
N LEU A 327 22.27 -23.14 -2.23
CA LEU A 327 23.24 -23.40 -1.17
C LEU A 327 22.67 -24.36 -0.12
N VAL A 328 21.38 -24.22 0.22
CA VAL A 328 20.65 -25.17 1.08
C VAL A 328 20.62 -26.56 0.43
N SER A 329 20.25 -26.67 -0.84
CA SER A 329 20.18 -27.96 -1.55
C SER A 329 21.54 -28.68 -1.65
N ASN A 330 22.64 -27.92 -1.67
CA ASN A 330 24.00 -28.44 -1.71
C ASN A 330 24.63 -28.63 -0.33
N ASN A 331 23.84 -28.60 0.75
CA ASN A 331 24.29 -28.75 2.13
C ASN A 331 25.42 -27.77 2.51
N LYS A 332 25.42 -26.57 1.91
CA LYS A 332 26.32 -25.47 2.29
C LYS A 332 25.73 -24.60 3.39
N ILE A 333 24.43 -24.73 3.65
CA ILE A 333 23.72 -24.10 4.76
C ILE A 333 23.07 -25.21 5.57
N ASN A 334 23.50 -25.35 6.82
CA ASN A 334 22.90 -26.20 7.84
C ASN A 334 21.82 -25.39 8.57
N LEU A 335 20.56 -25.79 8.37
CA LEU A 335 19.38 -25.19 9.02
C LEU A 335 18.94 -25.93 10.28
N ASP A 336 19.35 -27.20 10.45
CA ASP A 336 19.00 -28.02 11.62
C ASP A 336 19.53 -27.41 12.92
N THR A 337 20.67 -26.71 12.85
CA THR A 337 21.26 -26.01 14.01
C THR A 337 20.56 -24.69 14.33
N LEU A 338 19.69 -24.20 13.45
CA LEU A 338 19.05 -22.89 13.56
C LEU A 338 17.55 -22.99 13.87
N ILE A 339 16.85 -23.98 13.29
CA ILE A 339 15.43 -24.23 13.50
C ILE A 339 15.26 -24.96 14.83
N GLU A 340 14.83 -24.23 15.86
CA GLU A 340 14.69 -24.81 17.21
C GLU A 340 13.26 -25.30 17.48
N LYS A 341 12.25 -24.64 16.92
CA LYS A 341 10.84 -24.92 17.22
C LYS A 341 9.93 -24.72 16.02
N VAL A 342 8.87 -25.53 15.99
CA VAL A 342 7.78 -25.45 15.03
C VAL A 342 6.47 -25.40 15.78
N TYR A 343 5.63 -24.41 15.47
CA TYR A 343 4.29 -24.25 16.02
C TYR A 343 3.26 -24.32 14.90
N GLU A 344 2.10 -24.94 15.15
CA GLU A 344 0.95 -24.76 14.26
C GLU A 344 0.51 -23.28 14.25
N ILE A 345 -0.03 -22.77 13.13
CA ILE A 345 -0.49 -21.37 13.02
C ILE A 345 -1.48 -20.95 14.13
N ASP A 346 -2.28 -21.89 14.66
CA ASP A 346 -3.20 -21.62 15.78
C ASP A 346 -2.48 -21.26 17.10
N LYS A 347 -1.19 -21.58 17.20
CA LYS A 347 -0.33 -21.30 18.36
C LYS A 347 0.69 -20.20 18.07
N ALA A 348 0.43 -19.34 17.09
CA ALA A 348 1.32 -18.23 16.75
C ALA A 348 1.53 -17.30 17.96
N ASP A 349 0.49 -17.03 18.75
CA ASP A 349 0.56 -16.28 20.00
C ASP A 349 1.68 -16.79 20.93
N LYS A 350 1.73 -18.12 21.15
CA LYS A 350 2.76 -18.78 21.96
C LYS A 350 4.15 -18.68 21.35
N ALA A 351 4.25 -18.82 20.02
CA ALA A 351 5.51 -18.66 19.31
C ALA A 351 6.13 -17.26 19.54
N TYR A 352 5.32 -16.20 19.45
CA TYR A 352 5.78 -14.84 19.72
C TYR A 352 6.02 -14.57 21.21
N GLU A 353 5.21 -15.15 22.11
CA GLU A 353 5.44 -15.04 23.55
C GLU A 353 6.80 -15.62 23.95
N GLU A 354 7.18 -16.75 23.36
CA GLU A 354 8.47 -17.37 23.61
C GLU A 354 9.64 -16.51 23.12
N LEU A 355 9.53 -15.88 21.95
CA LEU A 355 10.53 -14.91 21.47
C LEU A 355 10.63 -13.67 22.37
N LYS A 356 9.54 -13.31 23.05
CA LYS A 356 9.48 -12.15 23.95
C LYS A 356 10.08 -12.44 25.31
N ASN A 357 9.63 -13.51 25.94
CA ASN A 357 9.79 -13.78 27.38
C ASN A 357 10.61 -15.04 27.69
N GLY A 358 10.98 -15.85 26.69
CA GLY A 358 11.76 -17.07 26.92
C GLY A 358 13.13 -16.76 27.53
N GLU A 359 13.52 -17.55 28.55
CA GLU A 359 14.86 -17.48 29.17
C GLU A 359 15.97 -17.74 28.15
N ASN A 360 15.75 -18.71 27.26
CA ASN A 360 16.60 -19.02 26.11
C ASN A 360 15.81 -18.77 24.83
N LYS A 361 15.91 -17.54 24.29
CA LYS A 361 15.18 -17.16 23.08
C LYS A 361 15.65 -18.00 21.89
N PRO A 362 14.76 -18.73 21.20
CA PRO A 362 15.15 -19.54 20.06
C PRO A 362 15.65 -18.66 18.92
N LEU A 363 16.62 -19.15 18.15
CA LEU A 363 17.14 -18.44 16.99
C LEU A 363 16.08 -18.32 15.90
N MET A 364 15.42 -19.43 15.57
CA MET A 364 14.40 -19.49 14.54
C MET A 364 13.20 -20.31 15.01
N ILE A 365 12.00 -19.77 14.75
CA ILE A 365 10.73 -20.46 14.94
C ILE A 365 10.00 -20.52 13.60
N LEU A 366 9.45 -21.69 13.27
CA LEU A 366 8.60 -21.86 12.11
C LEU A 366 7.13 -21.98 12.51
N LEU A 367 6.25 -21.49 11.65
CA LEU A 367 4.83 -21.79 11.69
C LEU A 367 4.50 -22.87 10.65
N LYS A 368 3.85 -23.94 11.08
CA LYS A 368 3.32 -25.02 10.25
C LYS A 368 1.83 -24.78 9.96
N TYR A 369 1.42 -25.23 8.79
CA TYR A 369 0.06 -25.12 8.25
C TYR A 369 -0.44 -26.49 7.81
N SER A 370 -1.76 -26.64 7.64
CA SER A 370 -2.34 -27.87 7.10
C SER A 370 -1.77 -28.19 5.71
N GLU A 371 -1.42 -29.47 5.50
CA GLU A 371 -0.95 -30.00 4.22
C GLU A 371 -2.11 -30.34 3.26
N GLU A 372 -3.35 -30.29 3.76
CA GLU A 372 -4.55 -30.55 2.96
C GLU A 372 -4.73 -29.45 1.88
N MET A 373 -4.97 -29.90 0.65
CA MET A 373 -5.31 -29.02 -0.46
C MET A 373 -6.80 -28.69 -0.43
N PRO A 374 -7.18 -27.41 -0.56
CA PRO A 374 -8.59 -27.04 -0.53
C PRO A 374 -9.31 -27.45 -1.83
N ASP A 375 -10.51 -28.02 -1.72
CA ASP A 375 -11.42 -28.14 -2.86
C ASP A 375 -11.95 -26.77 -3.31
N LYS A 376 -12.17 -25.87 -2.34
CA LYS A 376 -12.61 -24.49 -2.55
C LYS A 376 -11.91 -23.54 -1.58
N ILE A 377 -11.57 -22.36 -2.06
CA ILE A 377 -10.97 -21.29 -1.25
C ILE A 377 -12.08 -20.38 -0.72
N GLU A 378 -12.21 -20.32 0.61
CA GLU A 378 -13.18 -19.43 1.27
C GLU A 378 -12.73 -17.97 1.23
N ARG A 379 -13.42 -17.19 0.38
CA ARG A 379 -13.18 -15.75 0.19
C ARG A 379 -14.16 -14.86 0.93
N THR A 380 -15.15 -15.44 1.60
CA THR A 380 -16.11 -14.72 2.42
C THR A 380 -15.95 -15.12 3.89
N VAL A 381 -16.03 -14.12 4.78
CA VAL A 381 -16.15 -14.33 6.23
C VAL A 381 -17.35 -13.56 6.73
N HIS A 382 -18.29 -14.28 7.33
CA HIS A 382 -19.44 -13.66 8.01
C HIS A 382 -18.98 -13.01 9.32
N VAL A 383 -19.32 -11.73 9.46
CA VAL A 383 -19.00 -10.91 10.63
C VAL A 383 -20.22 -10.81 11.54
N ASN A 384 -21.42 -10.65 10.96
CA ASN A 384 -22.67 -10.63 11.68
C ASN A 384 -23.72 -11.50 10.95
N LYS A 385 -24.13 -12.62 11.55
CA LYS A 385 -25.00 -13.61 10.90
C LYS A 385 -26.47 -13.20 10.81
N GLU A 386 -26.89 -12.14 11.50
CA GLU A 386 -28.31 -11.81 11.72
C GLU A 386 -28.81 -10.63 10.88
N ILE A 387 -28.07 -10.17 9.87
CA ILE A 387 -28.49 -9.03 9.05
C ILE A 387 -29.32 -9.53 7.87
N GLU A 388 -30.61 -9.72 8.12
CA GLU A 388 -31.61 -9.83 7.08
C GLU A 388 -31.87 -8.46 6.44
N LYS A 389 -32.49 -8.46 5.26
CA LYS A 389 -32.96 -7.24 4.58
C LYS A 389 -33.91 -6.49 5.52
N LYS A 390 -33.45 -5.36 6.08
CA LYS A 390 -34.28 -4.51 6.94
C LYS A 390 -35.25 -3.72 6.05
N ASP A 391 -36.55 -3.90 6.30
CA ASP A 391 -37.61 -3.24 5.53
C ASP A 391 -37.38 -1.72 5.41
N GLY A 392 -37.42 -1.20 4.18
CA GLY A 392 -37.29 0.22 3.87
C GLY A 392 -35.87 0.81 3.79
N LYS A 393 -34.81 0.03 4.06
CA LYS A 393 -33.40 0.45 3.92
C LYS A 393 -32.74 -0.13 2.67
N ILE A 394 -31.76 0.58 2.14
CA ILE A 394 -30.94 0.14 1.00
C ILE A 394 -29.70 -0.57 1.55
N ASN A 395 -29.54 -1.86 1.25
CA ASN A 395 -28.34 -2.62 1.58
C ASN A 395 -27.21 -2.27 0.59
N VAL A 396 -26.17 -1.62 1.11
CA VAL A 396 -25.02 -1.16 0.32
C VAL A 396 -23.84 -2.11 0.52
N ALA A 397 -23.29 -2.60 -0.58
CA ALA A 397 -21.99 -3.24 -0.61
C ALA A 397 -20.90 -2.21 -0.93
N ILE A 398 -19.85 -2.15 -0.11
CA ILE A 398 -18.68 -1.28 -0.33
C ILE A 398 -17.61 -2.07 -1.06
N VAL A 399 -17.30 -1.69 -2.29
CA VAL A 399 -16.30 -2.35 -3.13
C VAL A 399 -15.07 -1.45 -3.24
N GLY A 400 -14.00 -1.82 -2.54
CA GLY A 400 -12.81 -0.97 -2.41
C GLY A 400 -12.84 -0.10 -1.15
N ALA A 401 -12.63 -0.71 0.02
CA ALA A 401 -12.54 0.03 1.29
C ALA A 401 -11.17 0.72 1.51
N GLY A 402 -10.75 1.55 0.56
CA GLY A 402 -9.52 2.35 0.60
C GLY A 402 -9.62 3.59 1.49
N GLY A 403 -8.54 4.38 1.53
CA GLY A 403 -8.46 5.56 2.40
C GLY A 403 -9.58 6.59 2.17
N PHE A 404 -10.01 6.79 0.92
CA PHE A 404 -11.11 7.70 0.60
C PHE A 404 -12.46 7.19 1.12
N ALA A 405 -12.81 5.93 0.86
CA ALA A 405 -14.04 5.32 1.37
C ALA A 405 -14.10 5.36 2.91
N LYS A 406 -12.99 5.06 3.60
CA LYS A 406 -12.88 5.17 5.08
C LYS A 406 -13.03 6.60 5.59
N GLY A 407 -12.49 7.58 4.87
CA GLY A 407 -12.49 8.98 5.28
C GLY A 407 -13.79 9.71 5.00
N MET A 408 -14.51 9.34 3.93
CA MET A 408 -15.65 10.08 3.40
C MET A 408 -16.94 9.26 3.38
N HIS A 409 -16.98 8.17 2.60
CA HIS A 409 -18.22 7.43 2.32
C HIS A 409 -18.77 6.67 3.52
N LEU A 410 -17.94 5.85 4.16
CA LEU A 410 -18.36 5.04 5.31
C LEU A 410 -18.90 5.91 6.47
N PRO A 411 -18.24 7.02 6.88
CA PRO A 411 -18.82 7.96 7.85
C PRO A 411 -20.15 8.58 7.41
N ASN A 412 -20.32 8.94 6.13
CA ASN A 412 -21.56 9.54 5.65
C ASN A 412 -22.71 8.52 5.58
N LEU A 413 -22.44 7.28 5.14
CA LEU A 413 -23.40 6.18 5.18
C LEU A 413 -23.84 5.88 6.62
N GLN A 414 -22.92 5.92 7.59
CA GLN A 414 -23.27 5.75 9.00
C GLN A 414 -24.18 6.86 9.53
N LYS A 415 -24.00 8.11 9.09
CA LYS A 415 -24.92 9.21 9.42
C LYS A 415 -26.31 8.98 8.81
N LEU A 416 -26.35 8.33 7.63
CA LEU A 416 -27.57 7.95 6.91
C LEU A 416 -28.06 6.53 7.26
N LYS A 417 -27.77 6.02 8.46
CA LYS A 417 -28.13 4.66 8.89
C LYS A 417 -29.63 4.34 8.85
N ASP A 418 -30.49 5.36 8.80
CA ASP A 418 -31.95 5.20 8.68
C ASP A 418 -32.39 4.95 7.23
N THR A 419 -31.53 5.29 6.26
CA THR A 419 -31.74 5.07 4.82
C THR A 419 -30.90 3.92 4.29
N TYR A 420 -29.65 3.83 4.73
CA TYR A 420 -28.65 2.87 4.25
C TYR A 420 -28.24 1.90 5.35
N ASN A 421 -28.02 0.66 4.93
CA ASN A 421 -27.38 -0.37 5.73
C ASN A 421 -26.06 -0.74 5.07
N ILE A 422 -24.93 -0.58 5.77
CA ILE A 422 -23.63 -1.05 5.28
C ILE A 422 -23.64 -2.56 5.40
N TYR A 423 -24.01 -3.24 4.33
CA TYR A 423 -24.39 -4.65 4.36
C TYR A 423 -23.19 -5.58 4.14
N SER A 424 -22.29 -5.24 3.22
CA SER A 424 -21.07 -6.02 2.99
C SER A 424 -19.89 -5.15 2.59
N VAL A 425 -18.68 -5.66 2.82
CA VAL A 425 -17.43 -4.94 2.50
C VAL A 425 -16.49 -5.84 1.72
N MET A 426 -16.10 -5.40 0.54
CA MET A 426 -15.10 -6.03 -0.29
C MET A 426 -13.80 -5.20 -0.32
N SER A 427 -12.67 -5.86 -0.10
CA SER A 427 -11.35 -5.31 -0.36
C SER A 427 -10.39 -6.40 -0.81
N ARG A 428 -9.43 -6.06 -1.68
CA ARG A 428 -8.34 -6.97 -2.09
C ARG A 428 -7.58 -7.54 -0.88
N THR A 429 -7.46 -6.75 0.19
CA THR A 429 -6.81 -7.18 1.43
C THR A 429 -7.88 -7.66 2.42
N GLY A 430 -7.90 -8.97 2.70
CA GLY A 430 -8.91 -9.60 3.57
C GLY A 430 -8.96 -9.04 4.99
N THR A 431 -7.82 -8.68 5.58
CA THR A 431 -7.76 -8.02 6.90
C THR A 431 -8.47 -6.67 6.91
N ASN A 432 -8.28 -5.88 5.84
CA ASN A 432 -8.95 -4.60 5.67
C ASN A 432 -10.46 -4.77 5.47
N ALA A 433 -10.87 -5.74 4.64
CA ALA A 433 -12.29 -6.04 4.43
C ALA A 433 -12.97 -6.40 5.75
N LYS A 434 -12.41 -7.36 6.49
CA LYS A 434 -12.97 -7.81 7.77
C LYS A 434 -12.99 -6.70 8.83
N ALA A 435 -11.91 -5.94 8.96
CA ALA A 435 -11.84 -4.89 9.98
C ALA A 435 -12.91 -3.81 9.76
N ILE A 436 -13.12 -3.40 8.51
CA ILE A 436 -14.15 -2.41 8.17
C ILE A 436 -15.55 -3.00 8.31
N ALA A 437 -15.77 -4.24 7.86
CA ALA A 437 -17.03 -4.94 8.08
C ALA A 437 -17.38 -5.02 9.58
N ALA A 438 -16.43 -5.38 10.44
CA ALA A 438 -16.62 -5.40 11.89
C ALA A 438 -16.89 -4.01 12.48
N GLN A 439 -16.16 -2.98 12.02
CA GLN A 439 -16.33 -1.62 12.51
C GLN A 439 -17.74 -1.05 12.24
N TYR A 440 -18.33 -1.41 11.09
CA TYR A 440 -19.63 -0.91 10.66
C TYR A 440 -20.73 -1.97 10.78
N GLU A 441 -20.47 -3.05 11.53
CA GLU A 441 -21.41 -4.14 11.79
C GLU A 441 -22.04 -4.71 10.51
N ALA A 442 -21.25 -4.86 9.44
CA ALA A 442 -21.69 -5.47 8.18
C ALA A 442 -21.91 -6.99 8.33
N SER A 443 -22.71 -7.56 7.42
CA SER A 443 -23.04 -9.00 7.40
C SER A 443 -21.81 -9.85 7.15
N TYR A 444 -21.05 -9.52 6.10
CA TYR A 444 -19.84 -10.24 5.74
C TYR A 444 -18.79 -9.34 5.10
N ALA A 445 -17.55 -9.84 5.12
CA ALA A 445 -16.42 -9.33 4.39
C ALA A 445 -16.00 -10.32 3.31
N THR A 446 -15.60 -9.82 2.14
CA THR A 446 -15.10 -10.66 1.05
C THR A 446 -13.90 -10.02 0.33
N THR A 447 -13.14 -10.83 -0.39
CA THR A 447 -12.11 -10.42 -1.35
C THR A 447 -12.54 -10.64 -2.80
N ASP A 448 -13.67 -11.31 -3.02
CA ASP A 448 -14.19 -11.67 -4.35
C ASP A 448 -15.36 -10.76 -4.72
N TYR A 449 -15.30 -10.17 -5.90
CA TYR A 449 -16.36 -9.29 -6.40
C TYR A 449 -17.62 -10.08 -6.76
N ASN A 450 -17.46 -11.35 -7.15
CA ASN A 450 -18.58 -12.22 -7.51
C ASN A 450 -19.51 -12.49 -6.33
N ASP A 451 -18.97 -12.55 -5.11
CA ASP A 451 -19.75 -12.72 -3.90
C ASP A 451 -20.73 -11.54 -3.71
N ILE A 452 -20.30 -10.32 -4.08
CA ILE A 452 -21.10 -9.10 -3.96
C ILE A 452 -22.21 -9.03 -5.02
N ILE A 453 -21.85 -9.16 -6.30
CA ILE A 453 -22.80 -8.94 -7.41
C ILE A 453 -23.88 -10.03 -7.49
N ASN A 454 -23.60 -11.23 -6.99
CA ASN A 454 -24.55 -12.35 -6.99
C ASN A 454 -25.37 -12.45 -5.69
N ASP A 455 -25.09 -11.63 -4.68
CA ASP A 455 -25.86 -11.63 -3.44
C ASP A 455 -27.22 -10.96 -3.66
N PRO A 456 -28.35 -11.68 -3.51
CA PRO A 456 -29.68 -11.12 -3.72
C PRO A 456 -30.06 -10.04 -2.69
N ASN A 457 -29.38 -9.98 -1.54
CA ASN A 457 -29.64 -9.02 -0.49
C ASN A 457 -28.90 -7.70 -0.67
N VAL A 458 -27.97 -7.60 -1.63
CA VAL A 458 -27.32 -6.33 -2.00
C VAL A 458 -28.24 -5.57 -2.95
N ASP A 459 -28.69 -4.37 -2.55
CA ASP A 459 -29.51 -3.50 -3.40
C ASP A 459 -28.64 -2.53 -4.21
N MET A 460 -27.54 -2.06 -3.61
CA MET A 460 -26.65 -1.05 -4.17
C MET A 460 -25.18 -1.44 -3.99
N ILE A 461 -24.35 -1.18 -5.01
CA ILE A 461 -22.90 -1.33 -4.95
C ILE A 461 -22.26 0.05 -5.06
N MET A 462 -21.41 0.37 -4.07
CA MET A 462 -20.58 1.57 -4.06
C MET A 462 -19.14 1.23 -4.41
N ILE A 463 -18.71 1.56 -5.63
CA ILE A 463 -17.41 1.24 -6.20
C ILE A 463 -16.42 2.37 -5.88
N CYS A 464 -15.42 2.06 -5.07
CA CYS A 464 -14.38 2.95 -4.56
C CYS A 464 -12.97 2.41 -4.86
N THR A 465 -12.81 1.73 -6.00
CA THR A 465 -11.58 1.01 -6.39
C THR A 465 -10.58 1.92 -7.12
N ARG A 466 -9.58 1.34 -7.80
CA ARG A 466 -8.73 2.07 -8.74
C ARG A 466 -9.52 2.43 -9.99
N HIS A 467 -9.19 3.54 -10.64
CA HIS A 467 -9.98 4.09 -11.74
C HIS A 467 -10.15 3.09 -12.90
N ASN A 468 -9.10 2.31 -13.23
CA ASN A 468 -9.15 1.29 -14.28
C ASN A 468 -10.14 0.14 -14.03
N LEU A 469 -10.65 -0.03 -12.81
CA LEU A 469 -11.62 -1.07 -12.47
C LEU A 469 -13.07 -0.57 -12.46
N HIS A 470 -13.28 0.76 -12.54
CA HIS A 470 -14.59 1.37 -12.37
C HIS A 470 -15.60 0.90 -13.42
N ALA A 471 -15.26 1.02 -14.70
CA ALA A 471 -16.18 0.76 -15.80
C ALA A 471 -16.64 -0.71 -15.83
N GLU A 472 -15.70 -1.66 -15.77
CA GLU A 472 -16.00 -3.09 -15.80
C GLU A 472 -16.88 -3.52 -14.62
N MET A 473 -16.50 -3.15 -13.39
CA MET A 473 -17.29 -3.44 -12.19
C MET A 473 -18.69 -2.82 -12.26
N ALA A 474 -18.79 -1.55 -12.69
CA ALA A 474 -20.08 -0.88 -12.83
C ALA A 474 -21.00 -1.60 -13.83
N ILE A 475 -20.47 -2.02 -14.98
CA ILE A 475 -21.21 -2.76 -16.00
C ILE A 475 -21.73 -4.09 -15.45
N GLU A 476 -20.89 -4.85 -14.74
CA GLU A 476 -21.27 -6.13 -14.15
C GLU A 476 -22.35 -5.98 -13.09
N ALA A 477 -22.22 -4.99 -12.20
CA ALA A 477 -23.23 -4.66 -11.20
C ALA A 477 -24.58 -4.31 -11.82
N MET A 478 -24.59 -3.43 -12.84
CA MET A 478 -25.82 -3.01 -13.50
C MET A 478 -26.53 -4.18 -14.19
N LYS A 479 -25.77 -5.06 -14.87
CA LYS A 479 -26.31 -6.28 -15.50
C LYS A 479 -26.93 -7.26 -14.50
N LYS A 480 -26.54 -7.18 -13.23
CA LYS A 480 -27.11 -7.95 -12.12
C LYS A 480 -28.28 -7.24 -11.43
N GLY A 481 -28.75 -6.12 -11.98
CA GLY A 481 -29.89 -5.38 -11.46
C GLY A 481 -29.56 -4.54 -10.22
N LYS A 482 -28.27 -4.29 -9.92
CA LYS A 482 -27.84 -3.56 -8.73
C LYS A 482 -27.77 -2.06 -9.02
N ALA A 483 -28.22 -1.22 -8.10
CA ALA A 483 -27.95 0.21 -8.16
C ALA A 483 -26.43 0.46 -8.03
N VAL A 484 -25.88 1.41 -8.79
CA VAL A 484 -24.44 1.67 -8.81
C VAL A 484 -24.12 3.11 -8.47
N PHE A 485 -23.29 3.28 -7.44
CA PHE A 485 -22.53 4.50 -7.22
C PHE A 485 -21.07 4.19 -7.52
N VAL A 486 -20.49 4.84 -8.51
CA VAL A 486 -19.07 4.69 -8.83
C VAL A 486 -18.33 5.97 -8.53
N GLU A 487 -17.20 5.87 -7.82
CA GLU A 487 -16.32 7.02 -7.66
C GLU A 487 -15.80 7.52 -9.00
N LYS A 488 -15.41 8.79 -9.06
CA LYS A 488 -14.86 9.33 -10.30
C LYS A 488 -13.44 8.79 -10.58
N PRO A 489 -13.06 8.66 -11.85
CA PRO A 489 -13.85 8.91 -13.06
C PRO A 489 -14.83 7.78 -13.35
N MET A 490 -15.82 8.07 -14.20
CA MET A 490 -16.78 7.07 -14.70
C MET A 490 -16.09 5.93 -15.48
N ALA A 491 -15.10 6.29 -16.31
CA ALA A 491 -14.32 5.41 -17.16
C ALA A 491 -12.97 6.08 -17.47
N LEU A 492 -11.96 5.31 -17.89
CA LEU A 492 -10.65 5.88 -18.23
C LEU A 492 -10.53 6.33 -19.69
N ASN A 493 -11.37 5.82 -20.58
CA ASN A 493 -11.32 6.09 -22.01
C ASN A 493 -12.71 6.03 -22.64
N GLU A 494 -12.81 6.50 -23.88
CA GLU A 494 -14.06 6.58 -24.64
C GLU A 494 -14.71 5.20 -24.86
N TYR A 495 -13.92 4.17 -25.13
CA TYR A 495 -14.43 2.80 -25.33
C TYR A 495 -15.10 2.23 -24.07
N GLU A 496 -14.50 2.43 -22.90
CA GLU A 496 -15.11 2.08 -21.62
C GLU A 496 -16.36 2.90 -21.35
N LEU A 497 -16.32 4.22 -21.59
CA LEU A 497 -17.46 5.12 -21.41
C LEU A 497 -18.68 4.68 -22.23
N GLU A 498 -18.48 4.38 -23.52
CA GLU A 498 -19.55 3.90 -24.42
C GLU A 498 -20.22 2.63 -23.89
N LYS A 499 -19.43 1.68 -23.37
CA LYS A 499 -19.98 0.45 -22.77
C LYS A 499 -20.80 0.73 -21.52
N VAL A 500 -20.34 1.64 -20.66
CA VAL A 500 -21.07 2.02 -19.45
C VAL A 500 -22.39 2.70 -19.84
N LEU A 501 -22.37 3.67 -20.75
CA LEU A 501 -23.56 4.38 -21.23
C LEU A 501 -24.58 3.42 -21.86
N LYS A 502 -24.13 2.51 -22.72
CA LYS A 502 -24.98 1.48 -23.31
C LYS A 502 -25.63 0.61 -22.23
N THR A 503 -24.87 0.21 -21.20
CA THR A 503 -25.39 -0.60 -20.10
C THR A 503 -26.41 0.17 -19.26
N ILE A 504 -26.20 1.48 -19.03
CA ILE A 504 -27.16 2.36 -18.35
C ILE A 504 -28.49 2.38 -19.11
N GLU A 505 -28.45 2.50 -20.44
CA GLU A 505 -29.64 2.51 -21.30
C GLU A 505 -30.37 1.16 -21.31
N GLU A 506 -29.62 0.06 -21.41
CA GLU A 506 -30.16 -1.30 -21.46
C GLU A 506 -30.80 -1.73 -20.14
N THR A 507 -30.13 -1.46 -19.01
CA THR A 507 -30.54 -1.98 -17.70
C THR A 507 -31.49 -1.04 -16.96
N LYS A 508 -31.36 0.27 -17.20
CA LYS A 508 -32.13 1.34 -16.52
C LYS A 508 -32.10 1.25 -14.99
N VAL A 509 -31.09 0.60 -14.41
CA VAL A 509 -30.92 0.57 -12.96
C VAL A 509 -30.43 1.92 -12.47
N PRO A 510 -30.62 2.24 -11.18
CA PRO A 510 -30.11 3.49 -10.64
C PRO A 510 -28.58 3.61 -10.78
N TYR A 511 -28.10 4.71 -11.36
CA TYR A 511 -26.68 4.92 -11.61
C TYR A 511 -26.25 6.36 -11.31
N THR A 512 -25.12 6.52 -10.60
CA THR A 512 -24.46 7.81 -10.42
C THR A 512 -22.94 7.68 -10.39
N VAL A 513 -22.27 8.77 -10.75
CA VAL A 513 -20.83 8.96 -10.55
C VAL A 513 -20.63 9.89 -9.36
N GLY A 514 -19.54 9.72 -8.61
CA GLY A 514 -19.13 10.53 -7.46
C GLY A 514 -18.78 11.98 -7.79
N PHE A 515 -19.59 12.68 -8.58
CA PHE A 515 -19.46 14.10 -8.87
C PHE A 515 -20.10 14.98 -7.78
N ASN A 516 -19.58 14.84 -6.57
CA ASN A 516 -20.17 15.43 -5.36
C ASN A 516 -20.34 16.96 -5.37
N ARG A 517 -19.54 17.71 -6.14
CA ARG A 517 -19.46 19.20 -6.08
C ARG A 517 -20.81 19.87 -6.29
N ARG A 518 -21.61 19.38 -7.25
CA ARG A 518 -22.93 19.94 -7.58
C ARG A 518 -23.93 19.87 -6.43
N PHE A 519 -23.78 18.87 -5.56
CA PHE A 519 -24.66 18.64 -4.41
C PHE A 519 -24.27 19.46 -3.18
N SER A 520 -23.08 20.07 -3.19
CA SER A 520 -22.68 20.95 -2.10
C SER A 520 -23.68 22.09 -1.94
N LYS A 521 -24.01 22.43 -0.70
CA LYS A 521 -24.83 23.61 -0.36
C LYS A 521 -24.33 24.90 -1.01
N TYR A 522 -23.01 25.00 -1.25
CA TYR A 522 -22.38 26.12 -1.94
C TYR A 522 -22.77 26.18 -3.43
N ALA A 523 -22.68 25.06 -4.15
CA ALA A 523 -23.05 24.98 -5.56
C ALA A 523 -24.58 25.12 -5.76
N VAL A 524 -25.38 24.54 -4.85
CA VAL A 524 -26.84 24.71 -4.85
C VAL A 524 -27.22 26.18 -4.67
N GLU A 525 -26.57 26.89 -3.75
CA GLU A 525 -26.81 28.33 -3.55
C GLU A 525 -26.39 29.16 -4.78
N VAL A 526 -25.27 28.85 -5.45
CA VAL A 526 -24.94 29.47 -6.73
C VAL A 526 -26.05 29.24 -7.75
N LYS A 527 -26.50 27.99 -7.93
CA LYS A 527 -27.50 27.61 -8.94
C LYS A 527 -28.82 28.37 -8.76
N LYS A 528 -29.26 28.58 -7.51
CA LYS A 528 -30.45 29.38 -7.17
C LYS A 528 -30.42 30.79 -7.79
N HIS A 529 -29.26 31.43 -7.84
CA HIS A 529 -29.11 32.81 -8.33
C HIS A 529 -28.86 32.94 -9.85
N ILE A 530 -28.53 31.83 -10.52
CA ILE A 530 -28.22 31.79 -11.97
C ILE A 530 -29.22 30.95 -12.79
N LYS A 531 -30.23 30.34 -12.14
CA LYS A 531 -31.23 29.51 -12.81
C LYS A 531 -32.04 30.32 -13.83
N ASP A 532 -32.54 31.48 -13.41
CA ASP A 532 -33.38 32.37 -14.23
C ASP A 532 -32.58 33.56 -14.79
N ARG A 533 -31.34 33.28 -15.21
CA ARG A 533 -30.42 34.28 -15.77
C ARG A 533 -30.91 34.79 -17.14
N LEU A 534 -30.60 36.06 -17.45
CA LEU A 534 -30.91 36.69 -18.74
C LEU A 534 -29.77 36.51 -19.75
N ASN A 535 -28.53 36.56 -19.29
CA ASN A 535 -27.34 36.45 -20.13
C ASN A 535 -26.53 35.19 -19.81
N PRO A 536 -25.64 34.75 -20.73
CA PRO A 536 -24.69 33.68 -20.44
C PRO A 536 -23.77 34.03 -19.28
N ILE A 537 -23.26 33.00 -18.58
CA ILE A 537 -22.38 33.18 -17.41
C ILE A 537 -20.91 33.07 -17.77
N ILE A 538 -20.06 33.66 -16.93
CA ILE A 538 -18.63 33.37 -16.90
C ILE A 538 -18.31 32.69 -15.58
N VAL A 539 -17.61 31.56 -15.63
CA VAL A 539 -17.13 30.83 -14.45
C VAL A 539 -15.61 30.72 -14.50
N ASN A 540 -14.92 31.21 -13.48
CA ASN A 540 -13.48 31.00 -13.29
C ASN A 540 -13.28 30.05 -12.11
N TYR A 541 -12.64 28.91 -12.35
CA TYR A 541 -12.36 27.90 -11.35
C TYR A 541 -10.86 27.64 -11.25
N GLN A 542 -10.32 27.65 -10.03
CA GLN A 542 -8.94 27.28 -9.74
C GLN A 542 -8.92 26.03 -8.87
N MET A 543 -8.15 25.03 -9.30
CA MET A 543 -7.83 23.85 -8.51
C MET A 543 -6.31 23.76 -8.28
N ASN A 544 -5.89 24.15 -7.08
CA ASN A 544 -4.53 24.03 -6.57
C ASN A 544 -4.32 22.61 -6.00
N ALA A 545 -4.15 21.65 -6.89
CA ALA A 545 -4.26 20.23 -6.60
C ALA A 545 -3.08 19.63 -5.82
N GLY A 546 -1.98 20.40 -5.67
CA GLY A 546 -0.74 20.00 -4.99
C GLY A 546 0.08 18.98 -5.78
N TYR A 547 1.38 18.88 -5.48
CA TYR A 547 2.29 17.96 -6.17
C TYR A 547 2.04 16.48 -5.81
N ILE A 548 2.08 15.62 -6.83
CA ILE A 548 2.08 14.15 -6.71
C ILE A 548 3.29 13.63 -7.52
N PRO A 549 4.11 12.72 -6.95
CA PRO A 549 5.19 12.07 -7.69
C PRO A 549 4.70 11.37 -8.96
N LEU A 550 5.43 11.49 -10.07
CA LEU A 550 5.01 10.97 -11.38
C LEU A 550 4.98 9.43 -11.47
N ASP A 551 5.65 8.75 -10.55
CA ASP A 551 5.62 7.29 -10.38
C ASP A 551 4.40 6.81 -9.57
N PHE A 552 3.59 7.73 -9.05
CA PHE A 552 2.37 7.38 -8.31
C PHE A 552 1.27 6.88 -9.26
N TRP A 553 0.47 5.89 -8.80
CA TRP A 553 -0.55 5.19 -9.59
C TRP A 553 -1.53 6.10 -10.37
N VAL A 554 -1.77 7.33 -9.90
CA VAL A 554 -2.64 8.29 -10.60
C VAL A 554 -2.13 8.63 -12.00
N HIS A 555 -0.81 8.63 -12.19
CA HIS A 555 -0.15 8.92 -13.46
C HIS A 555 0.09 7.67 -14.32
N THR A 556 -0.16 6.48 -13.79
CA THR A 556 -0.01 5.23 -14.53
C THR A 556 -1.30 4.88 -15.29
N LYS A 557 -1.28 3.76 -16.02
CA LYS A 557 -2.45 3.15 -16.67
C LYS A 557 -3.63 2.91 -15.70
N GLU A 558 -3.36 2.75 -14.40
CA GLU A 558 -4.43 2.53 -13.39
C GLU A 558 -5.22 3.80 -13.09
N GLY A 559 -4.58 4.97 -13.21
CA GLY A 559 -5.14 6.26 -12.80
C GLY A 559 -5.64 7.12 -13.95
N GLY A 560 -5.01 7.02 -15.12
CA GLY A 560 -5.39 7.78 -16.32
C GLY A 560 -5.03 9.27 -16.31
N GLY A 561 -4.27 9.73 -15.32
CA GLY A 561 -3.91 11.14 -15.18
C GLY A 561 -4.92 11.93 -14.34
N ARG A 562 -4.55 13.19 -14.05
CA ARG A 562 -5.27 14.01 -13.08
C ARG A 562 -6.46 14.76 -13.66
N ILE A 563 -6.49 15.02 -14.96
CA ILE A 563 -7.64 15.67 -15.57
C ILE A 563 -8.81 14.69 -15.67
N ILE A 564 -8.55 13.48 -16.17
CA ILE A 564 -9.52 12.38 -16.13
C ILE A 564 -9.88 12.05 -14.68
N GLY A 565 -8.89 11.90 -13.80
CA GLY A 565 -9.12 11.43 -12.44
C GLY A 565 -9.61 12.45 -11.41
N GLU A 566 -9.48 13.77 -11.62
CA GLU A 566 -9.90 14.80 -10.65
C GLU A 566 -10.53 16.01 -11.35
N GLY A 567 -10.00 16.46 -12.49
CA GLY A 567 -10.54 17.58 -13.27
C GLY A 567 -11.99 17.39 -13.73
N CYS A 568 -12.39 16.14 -13.99
CA CYS A 568 -13.76 15.75 -14.36
C CYS A 568 -14.85 16.25 -13.38
N HIS A 569 -14.54 16.39 -12.08
CA HIS A 569 -15.46 17.00 -11.11
C HIS A 569 -15.85 18.43 -11.48
N ILE A 570 -14.91 19.19 -12.04
CA ILE A 570 -15.11 20.60 -12.35
C ILE A 570 -15.86 20.75 -13.67
N PHE A 571 -15.60 19.88 -14.64
CA PHE A 571 -16.40 19.82 -15.87
C PHE A 571 -17.85 19.46 -15.57
N ASP A 572 -18.08 18.51 -14.66
CA ASP A 572 -19.42 18.20 -14.15
C ASP A 572 -20.08 19.43 -13.49
N LEU A 573 -19.36 20.17 -12.64
CA LEU A 573 -19.88 21.37 -12.00
C LEU A 573 -20.22 22.48 -13.00
N PHE A 574 -19.42 22.64 -14.06
CA PHE A 574 -19.71 23.58 -15.15
C PHE A 574 -20.97 23.17 -15.92
N ASN A 575 -21.14 21.87 -16.21
CA ASN A 575 -22.36 21.34 -16.80
C ASN A 575 -23.57 21.63 -15.89
N TYR A 576 -23.42 21.44 -14.58
CA TYR A 576 -24.48 21.75 -13.62
C TYR A 576 -24.85 23.24 -13.59
N PHE A 577 -23.88 24.16 -13.64
CA PHE A 577 -24.18 25.60 -13.63
C PHE A 577 -24.82 26.07 -14.94
N THR A 578 -24.22 25.72 -16.07
CA THR A 578 -24.66 26.14 -17.39
C THR A 578 -25.94 25.45 -17.84
N ASP A 579 -26.11 24.17 -17.51
CA ASP A 579 -27.17 23.31 -18.04
C ASP A 579 -27.23 23.34 -19.58
N SER A 580 -26.06 23.32 -20.21
CA SER A 580 -25.89 23.42 -21.65
C SER A 580 -24.80 22.47 -22.15
N GLU A 581 -24.82 22.19 -23.45
CA GLU A 581 -23.78 21.37 -24.08
C GLU A 581 -22.52 22.20 -24.38
N VAL A 582 -21.36 21.56 -24.28
CA VAL A 582 -20.08 22.19 -24.67
C VAL A 582 -20.02 22.32 -26.19
N ALA A 583 -19.69 23.51 -26.69
CA ALA A 583 -19.50 23.81 -28.09
C ALA A 583 -18.01 23.72 -28.50
N THR A 584 -17.09 24.23 -27.68
CA THR A 584 -15.64 24.18 -27.97
C THR A 584 -14.81 24.02 -26.70
N VAL A 585 -13.67 23.35 -26.82
CA VAL A 585 -12.65 23.17 -25.76
C VAL A 585 -11.34 23.78 -26.24
N SER A 586 -10.74 24.64 -25.42
CA SER A 586 -9.38 25.18 -25.62
C SER A 586 -8.51 24.77 -24.43
N VAL A 587 -7.29 24.31 -24.70
CA VAL A 587 -6.38 23.78 -23.68
C VAL A 587 -4.99 24.35 -23.88
N ASP A 588 -4.41 24.85 -22.80
CA ASP A 588 -3.02 25.27 -22.74
C ASP A 588 -2.35 24.64 -21.51
N SER A 589 -1.06 24.35 -21.59
CA SER A 589 -0.28 23.83 -20.47
C SER A 589 1.09 24.51 -20.37
N ILE A 590 1.72 24.40 -19.20
CA ILE A 590 3.09 24.88 -19.04
C ILE A 590 4.09 24.09 -19.90
N SER A 591 5.19 24.73 -20.27
CA SER A 591 6.39 24.03 -20.76
C SER A 591 7.32 23.72 -19.59
N ALA A 592 7.19 22.51 -19.01
CA ALA A 592 8.03 22.09 -17.90
C ALA A 592 9.51 22.03 -18.32
N LYS A 593 10.41 22.51 -17.43
CA LYS A 593 11.87 22.49 -17.66
C LYS A 593 12.59 21.37 -16.92
N THR A 594 11.86 20.60 -16.11
CA THR A 594 12.39 19.56 -15.23
C THR A 594 11.48 18.34 -15.26
N ASP A 595 12.05 17.15 -15.11
CA ASP A 595 11.33 15.89 -15.23
C ASP A 595 10.38 15.60 -14.05
N ASN A 596 10.49 16.35 -12.96
CA ASN A 596 9.62 16.22 -11.80
C ASN A 596 8.33 17.05 -11.90
N ILE A 597 8.11 17.83 -12.98
CA ILE A 597 6.89 18.59 -13.18
C ILE A 597 6.21 18.11 -14.45
N SER A 598 4.97 17.65 -14.31
CA SER A 598 4.16 17.28 -15.47
C SER A 598 3.41 18.49 -16.02
N HIS A 599 3.49 18.70 -17.34
CA HIS A 599 2.64 19.66 -18.05
C HIS A 599 1.15 19.25 -17.96
N ARG A 600 0.87 17.94 -17.85
CA ARG A 600 -0.49 17.39 -17.71
C ARG A 600 -1.14 17.71 -16.36
N ASP A 601 -0.34 18.10 -15.37
CA ASP A 601 -0.80 18.51 -14.03
C ASP A 601 -0.96 20.03 -13.90
N ASN A 602 -0.68 20.79 -14.96
CA ASN A 602 -0.54 22.24 -14.93
C ASN A 602 -1.11 22.86 -16.21
N VAL A 603 -2.43 22.93 -16.23
CA VAL A 603 -3.22 23.22 -17.43
C VAL A 603 -4.26 24.30 -17.18
N VAL A 604 -4.56 25.06 -18.22
CA VAL A 604 -5.70 25.97 -18.29
C VAL A 604 -6.64 25.45 -19.38
N VAL A 605 -7.89 25.18 -18.99
CA VAL A 605 -8.93 24.67 -19.89
C VAL A 605 -10.03 25.71 -19.98
N THR A 606 -10.39 26.13 -21.18
CA THR A 606 -11.53 27.03 -21.43
C THR A 606 -12.60 26.30 -22.23
N LEU A 607 -13.82 26.26 -21.70
CA LEU A 607 -14.99 25.67 -22.33
C LEU A 607 -15.95 26.78 -22.74
N LYS A 608 -16.41 26.74 -24.00
CA LYS A 608 -17.53 27.56 -24.47
C LYS A 608 -18.75 26.66 -24.64
N TYR A 609 -19.88 27.07 -24.08
CA TYR A 609 -21.14 26.34 -24.14
C TYR A 609 -22.06 26.85 -25.25
N LYS A 610 -23.03 26.03 -25.67
CA LYS A 610 -24.00 26.37 -26.72
C LYS A 610 -24.92 27.54 -26.33
N ASP A 611 -25.19 27.72 -25.04
CA ASP A 611 -25.92 28.89 -24.52
C ASP A 611 -25.08 30.19 -24.55
N GLY A 612 -23.80 30.11 -24.93
CA GLY A 612 -22.86 31.23 -24.97
C GLY A 612 -22.01 31.38 -23.69
N SER A 613 -22.24 30.57 -22.66
CA SER A 613 -21.51 30.66 -21.40
C SER A 613 -20.05 30.23 -21.58
N ILE A 614 -19.15 30.77 -20.76
CA ILE A 614 -17.72 30.46 -20.78
C ILE A 614 -17.29 29.99 -19.39
N CYS A 615 -16.61 28.85 -19.32
CA CYS A 615 -16.09 28.32 -18.07
C CYS A 615 -14.60 27.98 -18.21
N THR A 616 -13.78 28.47 -17.28
CA THR A 616 -12.34 28.27 -17.30
C THR A 616 -11.89 27.52 -16.04
N LEU A 617 -11.10 26.47 -16.22
CA LEU A 617 -10.43 25.72 -15.17
C LEU A 617 -8.92 25.97 -15.25
N THR A 618 -8.34 26.57 -14.22
CA THR A 618 -6.90 26.53 -13.94
C THR A 618 -6.63 25.36 -13.01
N TYR A 619 -6.10 24.26 -13.54
CA TYR A 619 -5.67 23.09 -12.77
C TYR A 619 -4.16 23.14 -12.60
N THR A 620 -3.66 23.17 -11.37
CA THR A 620 -2.21 23.26 -11.13
C THR A 620 -1.74 22.51 -9.90
N SER A 621 -0.56 21.89 -10.02
CA SER A 621 0.20 21.30 -8.92
C SER A 621 1.32 22.22 -8.39
N LEU A 622 1.46 23.44 -8.93
CA LEU A 622 2.56 24.37 -8.61
C LEU A 622 2.32 25.19 -7.34
N GLY A 623 1.07 25.29 -6.89
CA GLY A 623 0.71 26.16 -5.77
C GLY A 623 1.08 25.60 -4.40
N ASN A 624 1.18 26.50 -3.42
CA ASN A 624 1.45 26.14 -2.03
C ASN A 624 0.16 25.69 -1.31
N ASN A 625 0.27 24.75 -0.37
CA ASN A 625 -0.88 24.25 0.40
C ASN A 625 -1.40 25.22 1.48
N SER A 626 -0.73 26.35 1.69
CA SER A 626 -1.24 27.46 2.49
C SER A 626 -2.34 28.25 1.79
N TYR A 627 -2.45 28.14 0.45
CA TYR A 627 -3.51 28.73 -0.35
C TYR A 627 -4.70 27.77 -0.45
N SER A 628 -5.90 28.31 -0.70
CA SER A 628 -7.12 27.52 -0.89
C SER A 628 -6.94 26.48 -2.00
N LYS A 629 -7.45 25.27 -1.78
CA LYS A 629 -7.36 24.19 -2.77
C LYS A 629 -8.27 24.47 -3.97
N GLU A 630 -9.52 24.83 -3.70
CA GLU A 630 -10.55 25.06 -4.71
C GLU A 630 -11.11 26.47 -4.57
N PHE A 631 -11.19 27.23 -5.66
CA PHE A 631 -11.72 28.60 -5.67
C PHE A 631 -12.56 28.83 -6.93
N CYS A 632 -13.81 29.26 -6.79
CA CYS A 632 -14.75 29.41 -7.90
C CYS A 632 -15.39 30.79 -7.87
N GLN A 633 -15.37 31.49 -9.01
CA GLN A 633 -16.04 32.78 -9.21
C GLN A 633 -17.03 32.67 -10.35
N VAL A 634 -18.28 33.09 -10.10
CA VAL A 634 -19.37 33.06 -11.08
C VAL A 634 -19.86 34.48 -11.31
N TYR A 635 -19.85 34.92 -12.57
CA TYR A 635 -20.32 36.23 -13.02
C TYR A 635 -21.62 36.04 -13.80
N CYS A 636 -22.68 36.74 -13.40
CA CYS A 636 -24.01 36.62 -14.01
C CYS A 636 -24.84 37.88 -13.75
N ASP A 637 -25.30 38.58 -14.79
CA ASP A 637 -26.27 39.69 -14.70
C ASP A 637 -25.96 40.75 -13.62
N GLY A 638 -24.70 41.22 -13.54
CA GLY A 638 -24.26 42.20 -12.54
C GLY A 638 -24.00 41.62 -11.14
N LYS A 639 -24.15 40.30 -10.97
CA LYS A 639 -23.87 39.56 -9.74
C LYS A 639 -22.51 38.85 -9.86
N ILE A 640 -21.82 38.74 -8.73
CA ILE A 640 -20.63 37.90 -8.57
C ILE A 640 -20.83 37.01 -7.36
N ILE A 641 -20.68 35.69 -7.52
CA ILE A 641 -20.73 34.74 -6.41
C ILE A 641 -19.41 33.98 -6.35
N ILE A 642 -18.81 33.95 -5.16
CA ILE A 642 -17.50 33.34 -4.92
C ILE A 642 -17.65 32.20 -3.91
N ILE A 643 -17.19 31.01 -4.29
CA ILE A 643 -16.99 29.87 -3.39
C ILE A 643 -15.49 29.75 -3.10
N ASP A 644 -15.12 29.78 -1.82
CA ASP A 644 -13.75 29.61 -1.37
C ASP A 644 -13.62 28.29 -0.58
N ASP A 645 -12.96 27.32 -1.20
CA ASP A 645 -12.61 25.97 -0.71
C ASP A 645 -13.80 25.17 -0.15
N TYR A 646 -15.02 25.46 -0.61
CA TYR A 646 -16.27 24.95 -0.02
C TYR A 646 -16.31 25.11 1.51
N LYS A 647 -15.73 26.22 1.98
CA LYS A 647 -15.75 26.67 3.38
C LYS A 647 -16.55 27.94 3.53
N LYS A 648 -16.55 28.80 2.51
CA LYS A 648 -17.24 30.09 2.53
C LYS A 648 -17.85 30.42 1.17
N ILE A 649 -19.00 31.08 1.19
CA ILE A 649 -19.59 31.74 0.02
C ILE A 649 -19.69 33.25 0.25
N ASN A 650 -19.48 34.05 -0.80
CA ASN A 650 -19.71 35.50 -0.77
C ASN A 650 -20.45 35.93 -2.03
N GLY A 651 -21.43 36.82 -1.89
CA GLY A 651 -22.18 37.42 -3.00
C GLY A 651 -21.92 38.92 -3.09
N TYR A 652 -21.76 39.42 -4.31
CA TYR A 652 -21.64 40.84 -4.63
C TYR A 652 -22.70 41.19 -5.69
N GLY A 653 -23.46 42.25 -5.46
CA GLY A 653 -24.66 42.55 -6.27
C GLY A 653 -25.82 41.56 -6.04
N VAL A 654 -25.67 40.61 -5.11
CA VAL A 654 -26.69 39.63 -4.73
C VAL A 654 -26.51 39.24 -3.26
N LYS A 655 -27.62 39.00 -2.57
CA LYS A 655 -27.60 38.45 -1.21
C LYS A 655 -27.64 36.92 -1.30
N VAL A 656 -26.55 36.29 -0.87
CA VAL A 656 -26.45 34.83 -0.72
C VAL A 656 -26.71 34.43 0.73
N ASP A 657 -27.10 33.19 0.94
CA ASP A 657 -27.21 32.60 2.28
C ASP A 657 -25.85 32.61 2.99
N ASN A 658 -25.84 32.86 4.30
CA ASN A 658 -24.61 32.92 5.09
C ASN A 658 -24.09 31.50 5.40
N ILE A 659 -23.45 30.89 4.41
CA ILE A 659 -22.92 29.53 4.50
C ILE A 659 -21.42 29.59 4.81
N GLN A 660 -21.06 29.15 6.01
CA GLN A 660 -19.67 29.02 6.44
C GLN A 660 -19.44 27.73 7.23
N SER A 661 -18.31 27.07 6.99
CA SER A 661 -17.88 25.87 7.72
C SER A 661 -16.41 25.95 8.10
N SER A 662 -16.05 25.24 9.18
CA SER A 662 -14.66 25.11 9.66
C SER A 662 -13.80 24.17 8.81
N SER A 663 -14.44 23.33 8.00
CA SER A 663 -13.79 22.36 7.10
C SER A 663 -14.50 22.35 5.75
N SER A 664 -13.78 21.94 4.71
CA SER A 664 -14.32 21.91 3.34
C SER A 664 -15.46 20.91 3.23
N ASP A 665 -16.62 21.38 2.77
CA ASP A 665 -17.85 20.60 2.65
C ASP A 665 -18.31 20.57 1.19
N LYS A 666 -17.85 19.54 0.48
CA LYS A 666 -17.94 19.47 -0.99
C LYS A 666 -19.17 18.70 -1.47
N GLY A 667 -20.13 18.37 -0.60
CA GLY A 667 -21.39 17.74 -1.03
C GLY A 667 -21.42 16.21 -1.04
N GLN A 668 -20.43 15.51 -0.47
CA GLN A 668 -20.42 14.03 -0.47
C GLN A 668 -21.59 13.42 0.32
N TYR A 669 -22.03 14.09 1.38
CA TYR A 669 -23.18 13.61 2.16
C TYR A 669 -24.48 13.80 1.37
N GLU A 670 -24.65 14.98 0.78
CA GLU A 670 -25.80 15.36 -0.02
C GLU A 670 -25.92 14.50 -1.28
N GLU A 671 -24.81 14.15 -1.93
CA GLU A 671 -24.77 13.25 -3.08
C GLU A 671 -25.33 11.86 -2.74
N ILE A 672 -24.84 11.25 -1.66
CA ILE A 672 -25.32 9.94 -1.20
C ILE A 672 -26.81 10.02 -0.82
N LEU A 673 -27.24 11.11 -0.17
CA LEU A 673 -28.64 11.32 0.17
C LEU A 673 -29.51 11.46 -1.09
N GLU A 674 -29.08 12.21 -2.09
CA GLU A 674 -29.83 12.41 -3.32
C GLU A 674 -29.95 11.11 -4.13
N PHE A 675 -28.87 10.33 -4.18
CA PHE A 675 -28.91 9.02 -4.83
C PHE A 675 -29.89 8.05 -4.15
N SER A 676 -30.08 8.16 -2.83
CA SER A 676 -31.10 7.37 -2.14
C SER A 676 -32.52 7.69 -2.60
N LYS A 677 -32.78 8.95 -2.97
CA LYS A 677 -34.08 9.37 -3.50
C LYS A 677 -34.30 8.79 -4.89
N ALA A 678 -33.29 8.87 -5.76
CA ALA A 678 -33.30 8.26 -7.09
C ALA A 678 -33.65 6.76 -7.04
N ILE A 679 -33.02 6.01 -6.11
CA ILE A 679 -33.32 4.59 -5.90
C ILE A 679 -34.76 4.37 -5.44
N LYS A 680 -35.30 5.22 -4.56
CA LYS A 680 -36.63 5.05 -3.96
C LYS A 680 -37.78 5.57 -4.84
N SER A 681 -37.55 6.62 -5.62
CA SER A 681 -38.57 7.25 -6.48
C SER A 681 -38.74 6.54 -7.83
N GLY A 682 -37.77 5.72 -8.23
CA GLY A 682 -37.70 5.15 -9.58
C GLY A 682 -37.20 6.14 -10.63
N GLU A 683 -36.81 7.36 -10.22
CA GLU A 683 -36.03 8.27 -11.05
C GLU A 683 -34.59 7.75 -11.05
N ASN A 684 -34.26 6.88 -12.01
CA ASN A 684 -33.03 6.07 -12.03
C ASN A 684 -31.70 6.88 -11.96
N TYR A 685 -31.70 8.22 -11.99
CA TYR A 685 -30.46 9.00 -12.08
C TYR A 685 -30.53 10.27 -11.21
N SER A 686 -29.56 10.44 -10.30
CA SER A 686 -29.36 11.69 -9.54
C SER A 686 -28.62 12.78 -10.32
N ILE A 687 -28.00 12.40 -11.45
CA ILE A 687 -27.35 13.29 -12.40
C ILE A 687 -27.86 12.92 -13.80
N PRO A 688 -28.29 13.88 -14.65
CA PRO A 688 -28.66 13.58 -16.02
C PRO A 688 -27.53 12.87 -16.78
N VAL A 689 -27.84 11.75 -17.44
CA VAL A 689 -26.84 10.89 -18.09
C VAL A 689 -25.99 11.68 -19.10
N TRP A 690 -26.59 12.60 -19.85
CA TRP A 690 -25.86 13.44 -20.81
C TRP A 690 -24.81 14.34 -20.14
N GLN A 691 -25.02 14.77 -18.88
CA GLN A 691 -24.02 15.55 -18.14
C GLN A 691 -22.86 14.69 -17.64
N LEU A 692 -23.13 13.43 -17.25
CA LEU A 692 -22.10 12.45 -16.89
C LEU A 692 -21.19 12.15 -18.10
N GLU A 693 -21.82 11.92 -19.26
CA GLU A 693 -21.15 11.71 -20.52
C GLU A 693 -20.31 12.92 -20.91
N GLN A 694 -20.90 14.13 -20.91
CA GLN A 694 -20.20 15.35 -21.30
C GLN A 694 -19.00 15.64 -20.38
N ALA A 695 -19.13 15.49 -19.06
CA ALA A 695 -18.01 15.70 -18.14
C ALA A 695 -16.84 14.74 -18.42
N SER A 696 -17.16 13.49 -18.75
CA SER A 696 -16.17 12.46 -19.09
C SER A 696 -15.50 12.76 -20.44
N LYS A 697 -16.29 13.01 -21.50
CA LYS A 697 -15.78 13.36 -22.84
C LYS A 697 -14.91 14.60 -22.85
N VAL A 698 -15.29 15.64 -22.10
CA VAL A 698 -14.45 16.85 -21.96
C VAL A 698 -13.10 16.49 -21.35
N SER A 699 -13.06 15.63 -20.33
CA SER A 699 -11.78 15.25 -19.72
C SER A 699 -10.88 14.46 -20.67
N TYR A 700 -11.45 13.60 -21.53
CA TYR A 700 -10.71 12.90 -22.58
C TYR A 700 -10.20 13.85 -23.67
N LEU A 701 -11.03 14.78 -24.14
CA LEU A 701 -10.62 15.79 -25.11
C LEU A 701 -9.46 16.64 -24.58
N VAL A 702 -9.50 17.03 -23.30
CA VAL A 702 -8.39 17.76 -22.69
C VAL A 702 -7.10 16.95 -22.71
N GLU A 703 -7.13 15.69 -22.28
CA GLU A 703 -5.95 14.82 -22.34
C GLU A 703 -5.48 14.57 -23.79
N MET A 704 -6.38 14.50 -24.77
CA MET A 704 -6.01 14.39 -26.17
C MET A 704 -5.27 15.64 -26.67
N GLU A 705 -5.73 16.84 -26.32
CA GLU A 705 -5.04 18.10 -26.69
C GLU A 705 -3.67 18.22 -26.01
N LEU A 706 -3.52 17.73 -24.78
CA LEU A 706 -2.23 17.74 -24.06
C LEU A 706 -1.18 16.80 -24.67
N ASN A 707 -1.61 15.83 -25.50
CA ASN A 707 -0.71 14.88 -26.17
C ASN A 707 -0.30 15.33 -27.59
N LYS A 708 -0.82 16.45 -28.10
CA LYS A 708 -0.43 17.04 -29.38
C LYS A 708 0.80 17.93 -29.20
#